data_AF-A0A2A7U7M4-F1
#
_entry.id   AF-A0A2A7U7M4-F1
#
_cell.length_a   1.000
_cell.length_b   1.000
_cell.length_c   1.000
_cell.angle_alpha   90.00
_cell.angle_beta   90.00
_cell.angle_gamma   90.00
#
_symmetry.space_group_name_H-M   'P 1'
#
loop_
_entity.id
_entity.type
_entity.pdbx_description
1 polymer ?
#
loop_
_entity_poly.entity_id
_entity_poly.type
_entity_poly.pdbx_seq_one_letter_code
_entity_poly.pdbx_strand_id
1 'polypeptide(L)'
;MKDIPWYIGRYDRRNDRFSYFKVVAQQTENGWHAIDSPKKMFPRTGEVELTGFYASQLRPNDWIVFQVDANARSKLTRAKHPRRIYPYYDLSSAQSLQEARHRLSLEGIETCGEPGQWTIRFDAGGVILANLTESKPSCFILSRNQHIAEYAFNDSGIISVSGLSENNKIFYMPDTDAPPTRRHDWTPDKHYIENVVQLIAGADSSTQIASWLRKHIDEQNGKLKSGVDDLLAAAQILRSGELAKKITEEDALARELAEAMLNDARIAALLERQIQNIAEEERNRLCAEQQKALDETFSSERLRRREAIEAELAAFQTEKRSENEHKIAQLRLFEEEKLRAEFLEKQTNIEKTLKREKENLENEINRLKDAVADLSTQSESQRRVLASMTAEREASLASLRDAEKHAALAQAELEKINVAIAEKARRMAHSAIPEIRLPVEAKAVSGTEFRRIVRENKLLTHDGKILMEQFLALMLAGECPLLYGSETQDFLAIAASLISSGRAIRQIADPTMISYEDLWVRAGNNLATPLYQGLLLSDAHRPRTILAVIERVECSAARFWLPALKEGLRNGDLPRRFLACGTITNEDDEEAEKIKEENIFLQVENIVVRNAITRAPLYLSAKHHSELEPGVRLPESLAEKLAIADEMSGDRLNVVNTLRATKAALEVALSVDEDKEAHQKRLVDLFANLQNSEICAP
;
A
#
# COMPACT_ATOMS: atom_id res chain seq x y z
N MET A 1 5.33 74.42 -5.72
CA MET A 1 4.91 73.01 -5.51
C MET A 1 5.16 72.31 -6.83
N LYS A 2 5.95 71.23 -6.86
CA LYS A 2 6.22 70.54 -8.13
C LYS A 2 4.93 69.87 -8.59
N ASP A 3 4.41 70.28 -9.75
CA ASP A 3 3.25 69.64 -10.35
C ASP A 3 3.52 68.14 -10.51
N ILE A 4 2.60 67.33 -10.01
CA ILE A 4 2.70 65.88 -10.12
C ILE A 4 2.52 65.54 -11.61
N PRO A 5 3.51 64.89 -12.26
CA PRO A 5 3.44 64.61 -13.68
C PRO A 5 2.28 63.67 -13.99
N TRP A 6 1.61 63.91 -15.11
CA TRP A 6 0.61 63.01 -15.66
C TRP A 6 1.28 61.90 -16.48
N TYR A 7 0.65 60.73 -16.48
CA TYR A 7 1.10 59.55 -17.19
C TYR A 7 -0.03 58.98 -18.04
N ILE A 8 0.32 58.37 -19.17
CA ILE A 8 -0.58 57.58 -20.00
C ILE A 8 -0.32 56.10 -19.72
N GLY A 9 -1.39 55.33 -19.55
CA GLY A 9 -1.31 53.88 -19.41
C GLY A 9 -2.30 53.13 -20.27
N ARG A 10 -1.92 51.93 -20.66
CA ARG A 10 -2.76 50.96 -21.38
C ARG A 10 -3.25 49.90 -20.42
N TYR A 11 -4.54 49.59 -20.49
CA TYR A 11 -5.15 48.53 -19.70
C TYR A 11 -4.50 47.17 -20.01
N ASP A 12 -4.16 46.42 -18.95
CA ASP A 12 -3.48 45.13 -19.10
C ASP A 12 -4.32 43.98 -18.56
N ARG A 13 -4.68 44.04 -17.26
CA ARG A 13 -5.42 42.96 -16.60
C ARG A 13 -6.20 43.46 -15.38
N ARG A 14 -7.17 42.66 -14.94
CA ARG A 14 -7.97 42.91 -13.75
C ARG A 14 -7.77 41.82 -12.71
N ASN A 15 -7.84 42.22 -11.44
CA ASN A 15 -8.07 41.36 -10.28
C ASN A 15 -9.37 41.81 -9.59
N ASP A 16 -9.96 41.00 -8.71
CA ASP A 16 -11.32 41.22 -8.17
C ASP A 16 -11.59 42.64 -7.64
N ARG A 17 -10.54 43.30 -7.12
CA ARG A 17 -10.62 44.64 -6.51
C ARG A 17 -9.80 45.73 -7.22
N PHE A 18 -8.89 45.37 -8.14
CA PHE A 18 -7.92 46.31 -8.75
C PHE A 18 -7.79 46.10 -10.25
N SER A 19 -7.64 47.18 -11.01
CA SER A 19 -7.26 47.14 -12.43
C SER A 19 -5.81 47.60 -12.61
N TYR A 20 -5.04 46.88 -13.42
CA TYR A 20 -3.63 47.13 -13.68
C TYR A 20 -3.45 47.77 -15.06
N PHE A 21 -2.67 48.86 -15.11
CA PHE A 21 -2.35 49.58 -16.33
C PHE A 21 -0.83 49.65 -16.52
N LYS A 22 -0.35 49.33 -17.73
CA LYS A 22 1.06 49.47 -18.10
C LYS A 22 1.32 50.93 -18.47
N VAL A 23 2.32 51.55 -17.85
CA VAL A 23 2.67 52.96 -18.12
C VAL A 23 3.45 53.07 -19.42
N VAL A 24 3.01 53.95 -20.32
CA VAL A 24 3.54 54.07 -21.69
C VAL A 24 4.20 55.42 -21.94
N ALA A 25 3.63 56.51 -21.43
CA ALA A 25 4.15 57.85 -21.66
C ALA A 25 4.01 58.73 -20.41
N GLN A 26 4.83 59.78 -20.34
CA GLN A 26 4.82 60.78 -19.28
C GLN A 26 4.69 62.18 -19.88
N GLN A 27 3.95 63.05 -19.21
CA GLN A 27 3.89 64.47 -19.50
C GLN A 27 5.13 65.16 -18.91
N THR A 28 5.87 65.84 -19.78
CA THR A 28 7.03 66.67 -19.42
C THR A 28 6.77 68.12 -19.85
N GLU A 29 7.69 69.04 -19.51
CA GLU A 29 7.61 70.44 -19.94
C GLU A 29 7.61 70.60 -21.47
N ASN A 30 8.18 69.64 -22.20
CA ASN A 30 8.26 69.64 -23.67
C ASN A 30 7.13 68.85 -24.35
N GLY A 31 6.10 68.46 -23.60
CA GLY A 31 4.97 67.65 -24.08
C GLY A 31 5.02 66.20 -23.62
N TRP A 32 4.25 65.34 -24.29
CA TRP A 32 4.15 63.92 -23.94
C TRP A 32 5.23 63.11 -24.64
N HIS A 33 5.98 62.34 -23.85
CA HIS A 33 7.06 61.49 -24.35
C HIS A 33 6.88 60.04 -23.91
N ALA A 34 7.18 59.12 -24.81
CA ALA A 34 7.22 57.69 -24.52
C ALA A 34 8.30 57.38 -23.45
N ILE A 35 8.01 56.43 -22.56
CA ILE A 35 8.96 55.98 -21.54
C ILE A 35 9.69 54.75 -22.07
N ASP A 36 11.00 54.88 -22.33
CA ASP A 36 11.83 53.79 -22.88
C ASP A 36 11.96 52.57 -21.95
N SER A 37 11.81 52.75 -20.64
CA SER A 37 11.96 51.68 -19.65
C SER A 37 11.01 51.84 -18.45
N PRO A 38 9.71 51.52 -18.61
CA PRO A 38 8.71 51.66 -17.54
C PRO A 38 9.07 50.88 -16.26
N LYS A 39 9.74 49.74 -16.40
CA LYS A 39 10.20 48.88 -15.29
C LYS A 39 11.25 49.53 -14.37
N LYS A 40 11.95 50.58 -14.84
CA LYS A 40 12.92 51.34 -14.02
C LYS A 40 12.25 52.39 -13.14
N MET A 41 11.12 52.94 -13.59
CA MET A 41 10.40 54.02 -12.89
C MET A 41 9.25 53.51 -12.00
N PHE A 42 8.70 52.32 -12.30
CA PHE A 42 7.61 51.71 -11.54
C PHE A 42 7.98 50.30 -11.06
N PRO A 43 7.76 49.94 -9.77
CA PRO A 43 8.23 48.68 -9.21
C PRO A 43 7.72 47.40 -9.91
N ARG A 44 8.62 46.41 -10.03
CA ARG A 44 8.45 44.98 -10.39
C ARG A 44 7.81 44.58 -11.73
N THR A 45 6.93 45.37 -12.36
CA THR A 45 6.39 45.04 -13.71
C THR A 45 6.19 46.24 -14.66
N GLY A 46 6.34 47.48 -14.19
CA GLY A 46 6.03 48.68 -15.01
C GLY A 46 4.53 49.06 -15.00
N GLU A 47 3.77 48.56 -14.02
CA GLU A 47 2.32 48.70 -13.90
C GLU A 47 1.92 49.63 -12.74
N VAL A 48 0.75 50.27 -12.87
CA VAL A 48 0.09 51.03 -11.80
C VAL A 48 -1.27 50.43 -11.46
N GLU A 49 -1.64 50.52 -10.18
CA GLU A 49 -2.91 50.02 -9.65
C GLU A 49 -3.99 51.11 -9.64
N LEU A 50 -5.18 50.78 -10.12
CA LEU A 50 -6.36 51.64 -10.07
C LEU A 50 -7.50 50.98 -9.29
N THR A 51 -8.05 51.72 -8.31
CA THR A 51 -9.20 51.32 -7.46
C THR A 51 -10.43 52.17 -7.76
N GLY A 52 -11.61 51.54 -7.85
CA GLY A 52 -12.89 52.25 -7.88
C GLY A 52 -13.28 52.87 -9.23
N PHE A 53 -12.43 52.80 -10.24
CA PHE A 53 -12.84 53.06 -11.63
C PHE A 53 -13.72 51.89 -12.10
N TYR A 54 -14.85 52.16 -12.76
CA TYR A 54 -15.84 51.15 -13.18
C TYR A 54 -15.18 50.02 -14.01
N ALA A 55 -14.68 48.99 -13.32
CA ALA A 55 -13.85 47.94 -13.90
C ALA A 55 -14.65 46.99 -14.80
N SER A 56 -15.98 47.04 -14.74
CA SER A 56 -16.91 46.37 -15.65
C SER A 56 -17.02 47.05 -17.02
N GLN A 57 -16.55 48.30 -17.16
CA GLN A 57 -16.64 49.10 -18.38
C GLN A 57 -15.28 49.28 -19.08
N LEU A 58 -14.23 48.61 -18.61
CA LEU A 58 -12.90 48.64 -19.21
C LEU A 58 -12.77 47.48 -20.21
N ARG A 59 -12.36 47.78 -21.43
CA ARG A 59 -12.09 46.80 -22.48
C ARG A 59 -10.57 46.58 -22.63
N PRO A 60 -10.14 45.40 -23.13
CA PRO A 60 -8.78 45.21 -23.59
C PRO A 60 -8.37 46.34 -24.56
N ASN A 61 -7.19 46.93 -24.36
CA ASN A 61 -6.64 48.08 -25.10
C ASN A 61 -7.24 49.47 -24.79
N ASP A 62 -8.02 49.62 -23.71
CA ASP A 62 -8.41 50.95 -23.23
C ASP A 62 -7.20 51.76 -22.73
N TRP A 63 -7.23 53.06 -23.01
CA TRP A 63 -6.18 54.01 -22.64
C TRP A 63 -6.68 55.01 -21.59
N ILE A 64 -5.83 55.33 -20.63
CA ILE A 64 -6.13 56.32 -19.59
C ILE A 64 -4.96 57.27 -19.37
N VAL A 65 -5.30 58.48 -18.94
CA VAL A 65 -4.39 59.47 -18.37
C VAL A 65 -4.61 59.53 -16.86
N PHE A 66 -3.55 59.50 -16.06
CA PHE A 66 -3.64 59.51 -14.60
C PHE A 66 -2.42 60.19 -13.96
N GLN A 67 -2.57 60.59 -12.70
CA GLN A 67 -1.45 61.02 -11.85
C GLN A 67 -1.04 59.90 -10.90
N VAL A 68 0.22 59.90 -10.50
CA VAL A 68 0.76 58.90 -9.57
C VAL A 68 0.78 59.43 -8.15
N ASP A 69 0.23 58.67 -7.20
CA ASP A 69 0.29 59.01 -5.78
C ASP A 69 1.66 58.66 -5.18
N ALA A 70 2.48 59.67 -4.91
CA ALA A 70 3.81 59.48 -4.33
C ALA A 70 3.79 59.05 -2.85
N ASN A 71 2.66 59.18 -2.15
CA ASN A 71 2.55 58.96 -0.70
C ASN A 71 1.91 57.61 -0.30
N ALA A 72 1.65 56.71 -1.24
CA ALA A 72 1.06 55.42 -0.92
C ALA A 72 2.10 54.49 -0.24
N ARG A 73 1.85 54.07 1.02
CA ARG A 73 2.65 53.04 1.75
C ARG A 73 2.57 51.61 1.13
N SER A 74 2.06 51.51 -0.10
CA SER A 74 1.83 50.28 -0.85
C SER A 74 3.09 49.86 -1.60
N LYS A 75 3.35 48.55 -1.72
CA LYS A 75 4.46 48.01 -2.54
C LYS A 75 4.30 48.31 -4.04
N LEU A 76 3.11 48.75 -4.47
CA LEU A 76 2.76 49.11 -5.85
C LEU A 76 2.22 50.55 -5.92
N THR A 77 2.61 51.24 -6.98
CA THR A 77 2.26 52.63 -7.28
C THR A 77 0.79 52.75 -7.69
N ARG A 78 0.03 53.67 -7.07
CA ARG A 78 -1.41 53.85 -7.34
C ARG A 78 -1.68 55.05 -8.23
N ALA A 79 -2.59 54.85 -9.19
CA ALA A 79 -3.11 55.90 -10.06
C ALA A 79 -4.25 56.69 -9.36
N LYS A 80 -4.21 58.02 -9.49
CA LYS A 80 -5.25 58.97 -9.04
C LYS A 80 -5.75 59.78 -10.24
N HIS A 81 -6.99 60.26 -10.13
CA HIS A 81 -7.67 61.08 -11.15
C HIS A 81 -7.65 60.47 -12.57
N PRO A 82 -8.04 59.19 -12.74
CA PRO A 82 -8.05 58.57 -14.06
C PRO A 82 -9.03 59.27 -15.00
N ARG A 83 -8.57 59.60 -16.22
CA ARG A 83 -9.40 60.09 -17.32
C ARG A 83 -9.23 59.17 -18.51
N ARG A 84 -10.32 58.79 -19.17
CA ARG A 84 -10.26 57.97 -20.39
C ARG A 84 -9.74 58.82 -21.53
N ILE A 85 -8.85 58.25 -22.33
CA ILE A 85 -8.41 58.83 -23.58
C ILE A 85 -8.61 57.79 -24.69
N TYR A 86 -8.85 58.26 -25.90
CA TYR A 86 -9.12 57.40 -27.04
C TYR A 86 -8.15 57.72 -28.16
N PRO A 87 -7.70 56.74 -28.95
CA PRO A 87 -6.99 57.01 -30.20
C PRO A 87 -7.77 58.00 -31.06
N TYR A 88 -7.07 58.98 -31.61
CA TYR A 88 -7.64 60.08 -32.38
C TYR A 88 -7.32 59.93 -33.87
N TYR A 89 -8.33 60.15 -34.70
CA TYR A 89 -8.16 60.20 -36.15
C TYR A 89 -8.96 61.37 -36.74
N ASP A 90 -8.34 62.13 -37.63
CA ASP A 90 -8.94 63.33 -38.22
C ASP A 90 -9.47 63.05 -39.64
N LEU A 91 -10.80 63.06 -39.79
CA LEU A 91 -11.54 63.01 -41.04
C LEU A 91 -12.21 64.35 -41.38
N SER A 92 -11.79 65.47 -40.78
CA SER A 92 -12.37 66.81 -41.05
C SER A 92 -12.26 67.26 -42.52
N SER A 93 -11.35 66.65 -43.29
CA SER A 93 -11.26 66.84 -44.75
C SER A 93 -12.49 66.36 -45.53
N ALA A 94 -13.31 65.49 -44.93
CA ALA A 94 -14.53 64.94 -45.55
C ALA A 94 -15.70 65.94 -45.60
N GLN A 95 -15.60 67.09 -44.90
CA GLN A 95 -16.55 68.22 -44.85
C GLN A 95 -18.01 67.90 -44.41
N SER A 96 -18.44 66.64 -44.40
CA SER A 96 -19.79 66.23 -43.99
C SER A 96 -19.82 64.89 -43.26
N LEU A 97 -20.79 64.74 -42.35
CA LEU A 97 -21.03 63.51 -41.59
C LEU A 97 -21.40 62.30 -42.47
N GLN A 98 -22.03 62.53 -43.63
CA GLN A 98 -22.44 61.48 -44.57
C GLN A 98 -21.24 60.86 -45.28
N GLU A 99 -20.29 61.69 -45.72
CA GLU A 99 -19.04 61.23 -46.32
C GLU A 99 -18.19 60.47 -45.30
N ALA A 100 -18.13 60.94 -44.05
CA ALA A 100 -17.49 60.21 -42.96
C ALA A 100 -18.15 58.84 -42.71
N ARG A 101 -19.48 58.74 -42.77
CA ARG A 101 -20.22 57.47 -42.67
C ARG A 101 -19.89 56.53 -43.84
N HIS A 102 -19.85 57.04 -45.07
CA HIS A 102 -19.51 56.26 -46.26
C HIS A 102 -18.12 55.63 -46.12
N ARG A 103 -17.11 56.46 -45.80
CA ARG A 103 -15.73 55.99 -45.62
C ARG A 103 -15.59 54.99 -44.48
N LEU A 104 -16.21 55.24 -43.33
CA LEU A 104 -16.10 54.36 -42.17
C LEU A 104 -16.85 53.03 -42.34
N SER A 105 -17.85 52.97 -43.23
CA SER A 105 -18.72 51.81 -43.38
C SER A 105 -18.36 50.95 -44.60
N LEU A 106 -17.83 51.54 -45.68
CA LEU A 106 -17.57 50.86 -46.96
C LEU A 106 -16.09 50.79 -47.34
N GLU A 107 -15.34 51.87 -47.18
CA GLU A 107 -13.94 51.96 -47.64
C GLU A 107 -12.94 51.54 -46.55
N GLY A 108 -13.24 51.86 -45.28
CA GLY A 108 -12.35 51.70 -44.14
C GLY A 108 -11.32 52.80 -44.02
N ILE A 109 -10.78 53.00 -42.81
CA ILE A 109 -9.68 53.94 -42.56
C ILE A 109 -8.36 53.18 -42.43
N GLU A 110 -7.33 53.64 -43.13
CA GLU A 110 -5.98 53.10 -43.02
C GLU A 110 -5.24 53.79 -41.88
N THR A 111 -4.92 53.05 -40.82
CA THR A 111 -4.19 53.59 -39.67
C THR A 111 -3.37 52.53 -38.96
N CYS A 112 -2.24 52.93 -38.37
CA CYS A 112 -1.36 52.07 -37.57
C CYS A 112 -1.86 52.02 -36.12
N GLY A 113 -3.01 51.36 -35.90
CA GLY A 113 -3.67 51.30 -34.59
C GLY A 113 -4.21 49.91 -34.24
N GLU A 114 -4.84 49.80 -33.07
CA GLU A 114 -5.51 48.57 -32.62
C GLU A 114 -7.04 48.75 -32.74
N PRO A 115 -7.81 47.67 -33.00
CA PRO A 115 -9.27 47.75 -33.03
C PRO A 115 -9.81 48.13 -31.63
N GLY A 116 -10.87 48.94 -31.58
CA GLY A 116 -11.39 49.46 -30.32
C GLY A 116 -12.22 50.73 -30.47
N GLN A 117 -12.39 51.50 -29.38
CA GLN A 117 -13.05 52.81 -29.43
C GLN A 117 -12.09 53.89 -29.89
N TRP A 118 -12.49 54.63 -30.91
CA TRP A 118 -11.73 55.73 -31.50
C TRP A 118 -12.55 57.03 -31.42
N THR A 119 -11.86 58.15 -31.21
CA THR A 119 -12.42 59.48 -31.42
C THR A 119 -12.12 59.90 -32.85
N ILE A 120 -13.17 60.13 -33.63
CA ILE A 120 -13.04 60.53 -35.03
C ILE A 120 -13.61 61.93 -35.18
N ARG A 121 -12.79 62.87 -35.68
CA ARG A 121 -13.25 64.21 -36.05
C ARG A 121 -13.80 64.16 -37.46
N PHE A 122 -15.02 64.63 -37.68
CA PHE A 122 -15.63 64.66 -39.02
C PHE A 122 -15.88 66.08 -39.52
N ASP A 123 -15.94 67.08 -38.63
CA ASP A 123 -16.07 68.49 -38.99
C ASP A 123 -15.23 69.40 -38.07
N ALA A 124 -15.33 70.71 -38.24
CA ALA A 124 -14.54 71.68 -37.50
C ALA A 124 -14.85 71.71 -35.98
N GLY A 125 -16.06 71.32 -35.56
CA GLY A 125 -16.57 71.52 -34.19
C GLY A 125 -17.12 70.26 -33.50
N GLY A 126 -17.07 69.10 -34.16
CA GLY A 126 -17.72 67.87 -33.74
C GLY A 126 -16.83 66.64 -33.88
N VAL A 127 -16.88 65.78 -32.87
CA VAL A 127 -16.25 64.46 -32.84
C VAL A 127 -17.25 63.38 -32.51
N ILE A 128 -17.02 62.19 -33.05
CA ILE A 128 -17.78 60.98 -32.71
C ILE A 128 -16.90 59.97 -31.98
N LEU A 129 -17.49 59.24 -31.03
CA LEU A 129 -16.89 58.07 -30.41
C LEU A 129 -17.42 56.81 -31.11
N ALA A 130 -16.57 56.14 -31.87
CA ALA A 130 -16.94 55.01 -32.72
C ALA A 130 -16.13 53.75 -32.37
N ASN A 131 -16.77 52.57 -32.37
CA ASN A 131 -16.06 51.30 -32.28
C ASN A 131 -15.59 50.90 -33.67
N LEU A 132 -14.30 50.66 -33.84
CA LEU A 132 -13.71 50.20 -35.09
C LEU A 132 -13.21 48.76 -34.97
N THR A 133 -13.44 47.97 -36.01
CA THR A 133 -12.99 46.58 -36.17
C THR A 133 -12.10 46.47 -37.40
N GLU A 134 -11.10 45.61 -37.34
CA GLU A 134 -10.18 45.37 -38.45
C GLU A 134 -10.85 44.51 -39.52
N SER A 135 -10.91 45.01 -40.76
CA SER A 135 -11.43 44.25 -41.91
C SER A 135 -10.30 43.59 -42.70
N LYS A 136 -9.19 44.32 -42.86
CA LYS A 136 -7.93 43.90 -43.48
C LYS A 136 -6.78 44.46 -42.63
N PRO A 137 -5.55 43.93 -42.73
CA PRO A 137 -4.41 44.45 -41.97
C PRO A 137 -4.30 45.96 -42.09
N SER A 138 -4.36 46.68 -40.97
CA SER A 138 -4.28 48.16 -40.90
C SER A 138 -5.45 48.94 -41.54
N CYS A 139 -6.55 48.27 -41.92
CA CYS A 139 -7.77 48.87 -42.44
C CYS A 139 -8.95 48.62 -41.49
N PHE A 140 -9.44 49.71 -40.89
CA PHE A 140 -10.46 49.67 -39.85
C PHE A 140 -11.82 50.17 -40.35
N ILE A 141 -12.86 49.38 -40.09
CA ILE A 141 -14.26 49.70 -40.43
C ILE A 141 -15.09 49.81 -39.16
N LEU A 142 -16.23 50.49 -39.23
CA LEU A 142 -17.15 50.63 -38.12
C LEU A 142 -17.73 49.27 -37.68
N SER A 143 -17.58 48.93 -36.40
CA SER A 143 -18.25 47.78 -35.79
C SER A 143 -19.74 48.11 -35.61
N ARG A 144 -20.64 47.22 -36.05
CA ARG A 144 -22.12 47.37 -36.05
C ARG A 144 -22.67 48.09 -34.81
N ASN A 145 -22.75 49.43 -34.86
CA ASN A 145 -23.34 50.28 -33.84
C ASN A 145 -24.49 51.04 -34.50
N GLN A 146 -25.72 50.88 -33.99
CA GLN A 146 -26.92 51.48 -34.57
C GLN A 146 -27.03 52.99 -34.25
N HIS A 147 -26.51 53.44 -33.10
CA HIS A 147 -26.56 54.84 -32.69
C HIS A 147 -25.19 55.35 -32.26
N ILE A 148 -24.75 56.47 -32.85
CA ILE A 148 -23.47 57.12 -32.55
C ILE A 148 -23.72 58.49 -31.94
N ALA A 149 -23.08 58.76 -30.80
CA ALA A 149 -23.16 60.04 -30.13
C ALA A 149 -22.09 61.01 -30.65
N GLU A 150 -22.52 62.23 -30.95
CA GLU A 150 -21.68 63.38 -31.30
C GLU A 150 -21.37 64.20 -30.05
N TYR A 151 -20.12 64.64 -29.93
CA TYR A 151 -19.65 65.51 -28.86
C TYR A 151 -18.98 66.74 -29.47
N ALA A 152 -19.06 67.87 -28.76
CA ALA A 152 -18.33 69.07 -29.12
C ALA A 152 -16.82 68.80 -29.11
N PHE A 153 -16.14 69.23 -30.16
CA PHE A 153 -14.70 69.09 -30.30
C PHE A 153 -13.97 70.22 -29.58
N ASN A 154 -12.94 69.84 -28.83
CA ASN A 154 -12.07 70.76 -28.09
C ASN A 154 -10.61 70.49 -28.47
N ASP A 155 -9.99 71.44 -29.18
CA ASP A 155 -8.59 71.33 -29.62
C ASP A 155 -7.61 71.08 -28.46
N SER A 156 -7.90 71.59 -27.27
CA SER A 156 -7.05 71.40 -26.09
C SER A 156 -7.06 69.96 -25.54
N GLY A 157 -7.97 69.11 -26.02
CA GLY A 157 -8.07 67.70 -25.66
C GLY A 157 -7.15 66.77 -26.46
N ILE A 158 -6.44 67.27 -27.49
CA ILE A 158 -5.53 66.47 -28.30
C ILE A 158 -4.21 66.24 -27.56
N ILE A 159 -3.80 64.98 -27.48
CA ILE A 159 -2.55 64.53 -26.86
C ILE A 159 -1.70 63.82 -27.92
N SER A 160 -0.65 64.49 -28.38
CA SER A 160 0.36 63.88 -29.28
C SER A 160 1.52 63.34 -28.46
N VAL A 161 1.83 62.05 -28.61
CA VAL A 161 2.93 61.40 -27.88
C VAL A 161 4.09 61.10 -28.82
N SER A 162 5.25 61.70 -28.55
CA SER A 162 6.47 61.49 -29.34
C SER A 162 7.22 60.23 -28.90
N GLY A 163 7.75 59.45 -29.86
CA GLY A 163 8.66 58.32 -29.60
C GLY A 163 8.02 56.93 -29.46
N LEU A 164 6.72 56.79 -29.79
CA LEU A 164 5.97 55.52 -29.73
C LEU A 164 5.87 54.91 -31.14
N SER A 165 6.86 54.10 -31.54
CA SER A 165 7.02 53.54 -32.92
C SER A 165 7.09 54.62 -34.03
N GLU A 166 7.42 54.24 -35.27
CA GLU A 166 7.78 55.16 -36.37
C GLU A 166 6.70 56.20 -36.75
N ASN A 167 5.47 56.09 -36.22
CA ASN A 167 4.39 57.06 -36.39
C ASN A 167 3.87 57.54 -35.02
N ASN A 168 3.97 58.85 -34.73
CA ASN A 168 3.46 59.46 -33.48
C ASN A 168 1.98 59.07 -33.23
N LYS A 169 1.69 58.44 -32.08
CA LYS A 169 0.30 58.15 -31.68
C LYS A 169 -0.36 59.41 -31.11
N ILE A 170 -1.55 59.71 -31.62
CA ILE A 170 -2.37 60.83 -31.19
C ILE A 170 -3.60 60.29 -30.45
N PHE A 171 -3.89 60.88 -29.29
CA PHE A 171 -5.06 60.57 -28.48
C PHE A 171 -5.93 61.81 -28.29
N TYR A 172 -7.19 61.59 -27.96
CA TYR A 172 -8.13 62.64 -27.59
C TYR A 172 -8.73 62.35 -26.21
N MET A 173 -8.69 63.35 -25.34
CA MET A 173 -9.32 63.34 -24.03
C MET A 173 -10.63 64.14 -24.08
N PRO A 174 -11.81 63.47 -24.03
CA PRO A 174 -13.08 64.19 -23.95
C PRO A 174 -13.27 64.84 -22.58
N ASP A 175 -14.03 65.94 -22.55
CA ASP A 175 -14.40 66.64 -21.32
C ASP A 175 -15.35 65.75 -20.49
N THR A 176 -14.97 65.48 -19.24
CA THR A 176 -15.50 64.38 -18.41
C THR A 176 -16.99 64.44 -18.05
N ASP A 177 -17.70 65.53 -18.36
CA ASP A 177 -19.13 65.74 -18.03
C ASP A 177 -19.97 66.32 -19.19
N ALA A 178 -19.47 66.29 -20.44
CA ALA A 178 -20.22 66.83 -21.57
C ALA A 178 -21.33 65.87 -22.05
N PRO A 179 -22.62 66.25 -22.03
CA PRO A 179 -23.67 65.46 -22.63
C PRO A 179 -23.49 65.42 -24.16
N PRO A 180 -23.89 64.33 -24.84
CA PRO A 180 -23.77 64.24 -26.28
C PRO A 180 -24.63 65.34 -26.93
N THR A 181 -24.02 66.10 -27.83
CA THR A 181 -24.66 67.22 -28.52
C THR A 181 -25.81 66.72 -29.40
N ARG A 182 -25.60 65.60 -30.09
CA ARG A 182 -26.60 64.90 -30.92
C ARG A 182 -26.35 63.40 -30.92
N ARG A 183 -27.39 62.61 -31.21
CA ARG A 183 -27.27 61.16 -31.47
C ARG A 183 -27.70 60.90 -32.89
N HIS A 184 -26.81 60.28 -33.67
CA HIS A 184 -27.03 59.95 -35.07
C HIS A 184 -27.41 58.47 -35.19
N ASP A 185 -28.44 58.19 -36.00
CA ASP A 185 -28.81 56.83 -36.37
C ASP A 185 -28.00 56.41 -37.61
N TRP A 186 -27.09 55.46 -37.41
CA TRP A 186 -26.19 54.91 -38.43
C TRP A 186 -26.60 53.49 -38.84
N THR A 187 -27.86 53.13 -38.61
CA THR A 187 -28.43 51.88 -39.10
C THR A 187 -28.18 51.76 -40.62
N PRO A 188 -27.62 50.63 -41.09
CA PRO A 188 -27.34 50.40 -42.51
C PRO A 188 -28.60 50.59 -43.34
N ASP A 189 -28.47 51.18 -44.53
CA ASP A 189 -29.63 51.58 -45.36
C ASP A 189 -30.57 50.39 -45.64
N LYS A 190 -30.03 49.18 -45.75
CA LYS A 190 -30.80 47.93 -45.85
C LYS A 190 -31.74 47.70 -44.65
N HIS A 191 -31.27 47.92 -43.42
CA HIS A 191 -32.06 47.74 -42.21
C HIS A 191 -32.97 48.93 -41.89
N TYR A 192 -32.63 50.14 -42.36
CA TYR A 192 -33.57 51.26 -42.34
C TYR A 192 -34.73 51.02 -43.31
N ILE A 193 -34.43 50.51 -44.51
CA ILE A 193 -35.44 50.06 -45.48
C ILE A 193 -36.25 48.90 -44.87
N GLU A 194 -35.65 47.90 -44.24
CA GLU A 194 -36.38 46.81 -43.57
C GLU A 194 -37.20 47.29 -42.35
N ASN A 195 -36.75 48.27 -41.57
CA ASN A 195 -37.52 48.85 -40.45
C ASN A 195 -38.66 49.76 -40.93
N VAL A 196 -38.46 50.52 -42.02
CA VAL A 196 -39.55 51.26 -42.70
C VAL A 196 -40.54 50.27 -43.33
N VAL A 197 -40.06 49.16 -43.89
CA VAL A 197 -40.88 48.05 -44.41
C VAL A 197 -41.60 47.29 -43.27
N GLN A 198 -41.01 47.16 -42.08
CA GLN A 198 -41.69 46.57 -40.91
C GLN A 198 -42.71 47.50 -40.25
N LEU A 199 -42.47 48.82 -40.24
CA LEU A 199 -43.47 49.81 -39.86
C LEU A 199 -44.63 49.91 -40.88
N ILE A 200 -44.39 49.47 -42.13
CA ILE A 200 -45.35 49.38 -43.22
C ILE A 200 -45.53 47.89 -43.62
N ALA A 201 -45.62 47.00 -42.63
CA ALA A 201 -45.84 45.57 -42.88
C ALA A 201 -47.27 45.33 -43.38
N GLY A 202 -47.45 45.53 -44.69
CA GLY A 202 -48.69 45.26 -45.43
C GLY A 202 -48.62 45.55 -46.94
N ALA A 203 -47.45 45.78 -47.54
CA ALA A 203 -47.34 46.06 -48.98
C ALA A 203 -46.13 45.37 -49.63
N ASP A 204 -46.40 44.24 -50.30
CA ASP A 204 -45.45 43.51 -51.13
C ASP A 204 -45.35 44.21 -52.51
N SER A 205 -44.26 44.97 -52.75
CA SER A 205 -43.67 45.34 -54.06
C SER A 205 -43.22 46.80 -54.15
N SER A 206 -42.08 47.05 -54.79
CA SER A 206 -41.55 48.38 -55.15
C SER A 206 -42.51 49.23 -56.01
N THR A 207 -43.39 48.63 -56.79
CA THR A 207 -44.44 49.34 -57.56
C THR A 207 -45.56 49.86 -56.66
N GLN A 208 -45.84 49.20 -55.53
CA GLN A 208 -46.79 49.68 -54.55
C GLN A 208 -46.24 50.88 -53.78
N ILE A 209 -44.92 50.93 -53.51
CA ILE A 209 -44.24 52.04 -52.83
C ILE A 209 -44.35 53.34 -53.63
N ALA A 210 -44.16 53.32 -54.96
CA ALA A 210 -44.34 54.49 -55.82
C ALA A 210 -45.81 54.98 -55.86
N SER A 211 -46.78 54.05 -55.83
CA SER A 211 -48.20 54.38 -55.76
C SER A 211 -48.63 54.89 -54.38
N TRP A 212 -47.99 54.40 -53.31
CA TRP A 212 -48.22 54.82 -51.92
C TRP A 212 -47.62 56.18 -51.62
N LEU A 213 -46.43 56.50 -52.14
CA LEU A 213 -45.86 57.85 -52.08
C LEU A 213 -46.76 58.86 -52.80
N ARG A 214 -47.38 58.46 -53.92
CA ARG A 214 -48.40 59.27 -54.62
C ARG A 214 -49.68 59.44 -53.77
N LYS A 215 -50.18 58.37 -53.15
CA LYS A 215 -51.33 58.41 -52.23
C LYS A 215 -51.07 59.23 -50.96
N HIS A 216 -49.85 59.19 -50.41
CA HIS A 216 -49.45 59.94 -49.23
C HIS A 216 -49.29 61.44 -49.56
N ILE A 217 -48.88 61.78 -50.79
CA ILE A 217 -48.94 63.16 -51.32
C ILE A 217 -50.40 63.62 -51.44
N ASP A 218 -51.30 62.77 -51.96
CA ASP A 218 -52.72 63.12 -52.14
C ASP A 218 -53.50 63.22 -50.80
N GLU A 219 -53.17 62.38 -49.80
CA GLU A 219 -53.81 62.40 -48.48
C GLU A 219 -53.33 63.55 -47.57
N GLN A 220 -52.07 64.00 -47.71
CA GLN A 220 -51.54 65.17 -47.00
C GLN A 220 -51.96 66.50 -47.67
N ASN A 221 -52.10 66.53 -48.99
CA ASN A 221 -52.68 67.68 -49.71
C ASN A 221 -54.15 67.95 -49.30
N GLY A 222 -54.87 66.94 -48.80
CA GLY A 222 -56.24 67.08 -48.29
C GLY A 222 -56.35 67.66 -46.87
N LYS A 223 -55.25 67.86 -46.13
CA LYS A 223 -55.27 68.27 -44.71
C LYS A 223 -54.33 69.42 -44.33
N LEU A 224 -53.94 70.29 -45.27
CA LEU A 224 -53.17 71.48 -44.93
C LEU A 224 -54.09 72.66 -44.56
N LYS A 225 -54.29 72.87 -43.25
CA LYS A 225 -54.58 74.19 -42.68
C LYS A 225 -53.33 74.69 -41.95
N SER A 226 -52.76 75.75 -42.53
CA SER A 226 -51.68 76.65 -42.07
C SER A 226 -51.11 76.44 -40.66
N GLY A 227 -49.81 76.13 -40.59
CA GLY A 227 -49.02 76.24 -39.36
C GLY A 227 -47.52 76.06 -39.64
N VAL A 228 -46.66 76.80 -38.94
CA VAL A 228 -45.21 76.97 -39.21
C VAL A 228 -44.36 75.65 -39.14
N ASP A 229 -44.97 74.50 -38.85
CA ASP A 229 -44.41 73.16 -39.10
C ASP A 229 -44.37 72.77 -40.61
N ASP A 230 -44.90 73.63 -41.48
CA ASP A 230 -45.05 73.43 -42.94
C ASP A 230 -43.73 73.39 -43.73
N LEU A 231 -42.58 73.85 -43.22
CA LEU A 231 -41.30 73.80 -43.98
C LEU A 231 -40.62 72.41 -43.95
N LEU A 232 -40.79 71.66 -42.86
CA LEU A 232 -40.19 70.32 -42.72
C LEU A 232 -41.07 69.26 -43.40
N ALA A 233 -42.40 69.44 -43.36
CA ALA A 233 -43.35 68.69 -44.16
C ALA A 233 -43.22 68.99 -45.66
N ALA A 234 -43.08 70.25 -46.08
CA ALA A 234 -42.87 70.60 -47.49
C ALA A 234 -41.53 70.11 -48.05
N ALA A 235 -40.45 70.12 -47.26
CA ALA A 235 -39.16 69.56 -47.68
C ALA A 235 -39.20 68.03 -47.82
N GLN A 236 -39.97 67.34 -46.98
CA GLN A 236 -40.22 65.89 -47.10
C GLN A 236 -41.16 65.54 -48.27
N ILE A 237 -42.12 66.42 -48.60
CA ILE A 237 -43.00 66.31 -49.78
C ILE A 237 -42.20 66.50 -51.08
N LEU A 238 -41.27 67.46 -51.14
CA LEU A 238 -40.40 67.66 -52.30
C LEU A 238 -39.38 66.52 -52.46
N ARG A 239 -38.81 66.03 -51.35
CA ARG A 239 -37.91 64.86 -51.37
C ARG A 239 -38.60 63.60 -51.85
N SER A 240 -39.83 63.33 -51.41
CA SER A 240 -40.61 62.16 -51.82
C SER A 240 -41.11 62.27 -53.27
N GLY A 241 -41.44 63.48 -53.74
CA GLY A 241 -41.80 63.74 -55.14
C GLY A 241 -40.62 63.60 -56.12
N GLU A 242 -39.42 64.07 -55.78
CA GLU A 242 -38.21 63.88 -56.57
C GLU A 242 -37.74 62.42 -56.57
N LEU A 243 -37.84 61.72 -55.43
CA LEU A 243 -37.54 60.29 -55.36
C LEU A 243 -38.51 59.48 -56.23
N ALA A 244 -39.81 59.82 -56.20
CA ALA A 244 -40.82 59.14 -57.02
C ALA A 244 -40.58 59.37 -58.52
N LYS A 245 -40.14 60.57 -58.94
CA LYS A 245 -39.79 60.87 -60.33
C LYS A 245 -38.52 60.14 -60.80
N LYS A 246 -37.45 60.18 -59.99
CA LYS A 246 -36.21 59.47 -60.29
C LYS A 246 -36.42 57.96 -60.35
N ILE A 247 -37.20 57.40 -59.43
CA ILE A 247 -37.57 55.97 -59.47
C ILE A 247 -38.36 55.67 -60.75
N THR A 248 -39.31 56.50 -61.19
CA THR A 248 -40.04 56.23 -62.44
C THR A 248 -39.20 56.38 -63.71
N GLU A 249 -38.25 57.32 -63.73
CA GLU A 249 -37.34 57.53 -64.88
C GLU A 249 -36.26 56.44 -64.93
N GLU A 250 -35.70 56.04 -63.78
CA GLU A 250 -34.76 54.92 -63.66
C GLU A 250 -35.44 53.57 -63.90
N ASP A 251 -36.71 53.39 -63.53
CA ASP A 251 -37.48 52.17 -63.77
C ASP A 251 -37.97 52.08 -65.24
N ALA A 252 -38.09 53.21 -65.94
CA ALA A 252 -38.29 53.25 -67.39
C ALA A 252 -36.99 52.94 -68.15
N LEU A 253 -35.86 53.54 -67.75
CA LEU A 253 -34.53 53.23 -68.28
C LEU A 253 -34.11 51.78 -67.98
N ALA A 254 -34.46 51.25 -66.80
CA ALA A 254 -34.21 49.87 -66.43
C ALA A 254 -35.10 48.89 -67.22
N ARG A 255 -36.34 49.28 -67.58
CA ARG A 255 -37.17 48.50 -68.51
C ARG A 255 -36.64 48.51 -69.93
N GLU A 256 -36.23 49.67 -70.46
CA GLU A 256 -35.62 49.74 -71.79
C GLU A 256 -34.29 48.96 -71.85
N LEU A 257 -33.47 49.03 -70.79
CA LEU A 257 -32.24 48.24 -70.68
C LEU A 257 -32.57 46.74 -70.52
N ALA A 258 -33.56 46.36 -69.71
CA ALA A 258 -33.98 44.97 -69.54
C ALA A 258 -34.57 44.38 -70.84
N GLU A 259 -35.37 45.13 -71.59
CA GLU A 259 -35.87 44.74 -72.90
C GLU A 259 -34.75 44.64 -73.94
N ALA A 260 -33.78 45.56 -73.94
CA ALA A 260 -32.59 45.48 -74.78
C ALA A 260 -31.68 44.29 -74.42
N MET A 261 -31.52 43.97 -73.13
CA MET A 261 -30.73 42.85 -72.63
C MET A 261 -31.41 41.48 -72.83
N LEU A 262 -32.75 41.43 -72.81
CA LEU A 262 -33.51 40.21 -73.12
C LEU A 262 -33.51 39.87 -74.62
N ASN A 263 -33.37 40.87 -75.49
CA ASN A 263 -33.25 40.68 -76.94
C ASN A 263 -31.83 40.28 -77.40
N ASP A 264 -30.82 40.33 -76.52
CA ASP A 264 -29.47 39.83 -76.79
C ASP A 264 -29.31 38.37 -76.33
N ALA A 265 -29.19 37.46 -77.29
CA ALA A 265 -29.07 36.01 -77.04
C ALA A 265 -27.89 35.62 -76.14
N ARG A 266 -26.81 36.42 -76.07
CA ARG A 266 -25.67 36.13 -75.19
C ARG A 266 -25.96 36.46 -73.73
N ILE A 267 -26.73 37.53 -73.49
CA ILE A 267 -27.08 37.96 -72.14
C ILE A 267 -28.19 37.06 -71.58
N ALA A 268 -29.16 36.65 -72.40
CA ALA A 268 -30.15 35.65 -72.02
C ALA A 268 -29.51 34.32 -71.56
N ALA A 269 -28.50 33.81 -72.27
CA ALA A 269 -27.79 32.59 -71.89
C ALA A 269 -26.96 32.74 -70.59
N LEU A 270 -26.39 33.92 -70.35
CA LEU A 270 -25.68 34.21 -69.09
C LEU A 270 -26.65 34.33 -67.90
N LEU A 271 -27.83 34.92 -68.12
CA LEU A 271 -28.90 35.00 -67.11
C LEU A 271 -29.44 33.60 -66.78
N GLU A 272 -29.70 32.76 -67.79
CA GLU A 272 -30.15 31.38 -67.58
C GLU A 272 -29.10 30.56 -66.81
N ARG A 273 -27.81 30.73 -67.13
CA ARG A 273 -26.72 30.11 -66.37
C ARG A 273 -26.62 30.62 -64.93
N GLN A 274 -26.83 31.92 -64.70
CA GLN A 274 -26.84 32.48 -63.35
C GLN A 274 -28.07 32.03 -62.55
N ILE A 275 -29.25 31.95 -63.17
CA ILE A 275 -30.46 31.40 -62.55
C ILE A 275 -30.22 29.94 -62.14
N GLN A 276 -29.59 29.15 -63.01
CA GLN A 276 -29.25 27.76 -62.70
C GLN A 276 -28.24 27.65 -61.56
N ASN A 277 -27.19 28.49 -61.55
CA ASN A 277 -26.22 28.53 -60.45
C ASN A 277 -26.88 28.91 -59.12
N ILE A 278 -27.73 29.94 -59.09
CA ILE A 278 -28.45 30.35 -57.88
C ILE A 278 -29.39 29.24 -57.41
N ALA A 279 -30.10 28.57 -58.33
CA ALA A 279 -30.97 27.45 -58.00
C ALA A 279 -30.18 26.25 -57.43
N GLU A 280 -28.97 25.99 -57.95
CA GLU A 280 -28.07 24.96 -57.43
C GLU A 280 -27.50 25.34 -56.06
N GLU A 281 -27.11 26.60 -55.85
CA GLU A 281 -26.66 27.11 -54.55
C GLU A 281 -27.75 27.03 -53.48
N GLU A 282 -28.98 27.46 -53.80
CA GLU A 282 -30.12 27.35 -52.89
C GLU A 282 -30.51 25.89 -52.64
N ARG A 283 -30.46 25.02 -53.66
CA ARG A 283 -30.67 23.58 -53.48
C ARG A 283 -29.63 22.98 -52.56
N ASN A 284 -28.35 23.31 -52.74
CA ASN A 284 -27.26 22.82 -51.91
C ASN A 284 -27.40 23.33 -50.47
N ARG A 285 -27.79 24.59 -50.29
CA ARG A 285 -28.08 25.18 -48.98
C ARG A 285 -29.22 24.46 -48.28
N LEU A 286 -30.36 24.27 -48.96
CA LEU A 286 -31.51 23.56 -48.40
C LEU A 286 -31.17 22.10 -48.09
N CYS A 287 -30.41 21.42 -48.94
CA CYS A 287 -29.92 20.07 -48.66
C CYS A 287 -29.00 20.04 -47.43
N ALA A 288 -28.10 21.01 -47.27
CA ALA A 288 -27.22 21.10 -46.11
C ALA A 288 -27.99 21.42 -44.81
N GLU A 289 -28.99 22.31 -44.87
CA GLU A 289 -29.87 22.64 -43.74
C GLU A 289 -30.71 21.42 -43.32
N GLN A 290 -31.29 20.69 -44.29
CA GLN A 290 -32.03 19.45 -44.02
C GLN A 290 -31.14 18.35 -43.46
N GLN A 291 -29.94 18.16 -44.02
CA GLN A 291 -28.98 17.17 -43.52
C GLN A 291 -28.57 17.48 -42.08
N LYS A 292 -28.27 18.75 -41.78
CA LYS A 292 -27.93 19.19 -40.43
C LYS A 292 -29.08 18.96 -39.44
N ALA A 293 -30.31 19.30 -39.82
CA ALA A 293 -31.48 19.04 -38.98
C ALA A 293 -31.69 17.54 -38.73
N LEU A 294 -31.52 16.70 -39.75
CA LEU A 294 -31.56 15.25 -39.60
C LEU A 294 -30.46 14.75 -38.66
N ASP A 295 -29.22 15.19 -38.83
CA ASP A 295 -28.10 14.79 -37.96
C ASP A 295 -28.30 15.23 -36.50
N GLU A 296 -28.85 16.42 -36.28
CA GLU A 296 -29.25 16.90 -34.94
C GLU A 296 -30.34 16.00 -34.33
N THR A 297 -31.38 15.64 -35.09
CA THR A 297 -32.41 14.72 -34.59
C THR A 297 -31.87 13.31 -34.32
N PHE A 298 -31.03 12.76 -35.19
CA PHE A 298 -30.39 11.45 -34.97
C PHE A 298 -29.44 11.46 -33.78
N SER A 299 -28.68 12.53 -33.58
CA SER A 299 -27.77 12.64 -32.44
C SER A 299 -28.52 12.72 -31.11
N SER A 300 -29.62 13.47 -31.05
CA SER A 300 -30.48 13.54 -29.86
C SER A 300 -31.18 12.21 -29.57
N GLU A 301 -31.67 11.50 -30.58
CA GLU A 301 -32.23 10.14 -30.44
C GLU A 301 -31.16 9.14 -29.96
N ARG A 302 -29.95 9.18 -30.52
CA ARG A 302 -28.84 8.31 -30.08
C ARG A 302 -28.46 8.58 -28.63
N LEU A 303 -28.43 9.85 -28.22
CA LEU A 303 -28.16 10.23 -26.84
C LEU A 303 -29.24 9.69 -25.91
N ARG A 304 -30.53 9.91 -26.22
CA ARG A 304 -31.65 9.37 -25.44
C ARG A 304 -31.62 7.85 -25.32
N ARG A 305 -31.32 7.13 -26.40
CA ARG A 305 -31.19 5.67 -26.38
C ARG A 305 -30.00 5.21 -25.54
N ARG A 306 -28.87 5.92 -25.61
CA ARG A 306 -27.71 5.61 -24.75
C ARG A 306 -28.05 5.83 -23.29
N GLU A 307 -28.66 6.96 -22.93
CA GLU A 307 -29.08 7.26 -21.56
C GLU A 307 -30.09 6.23 -21.04
N ALA A 308 -31.04 5.79 -21.88
CA ALA A 308 -32.00 4.74 -21.53
C ALA A 308 -31.29 3.39 -21.28
N ILE A 309 -30.38 2.97 -22.16
CA ILE A 309 -29.61 1.73 -21.99
C ILE A 309 -28.71 1.81 -20.75
N GLU A 310 -28.07 2.95 -20.51
CA GLU A 310 -27.24 3.15 -19.31
C GLU A 310 -28.07 3.08 -18.04
N ALA A 311 -29.28 3.65 -18.04
CA ALA A 311 -30.22 3.55 -16.92
C ALA A 311 -30.71 2.10 -16.70
N GLU A 312 -31.05 1.37 -17.76
CA GLU A 312 -31.44 -0.04 -17.68
C GLU A 312 -30.29 -0.93 -17.17
N LEU A 313 -29.07 -0.71 -17.65
CA LEU A 313 -27.87 -1.41 -17.18
C LEU A 313 -27.59 -1.12 -15.72
N ALA A 314 -27.72 0.15 -15.29
CA ALA A 314 -27.54 0.52 -13.89
C ALA A 314 -28.60 -0.16 -13.01
N ALA A 315 -29.87 -0.14 -13.41
CA ALA A 315 -30.95 -0.81 -12.69
C ALA A 315 -30.70 -2.32 -12.59
N PHE A 316 -30.36 -2.98 -13.71
CA PHE A 316 -30.03 -4.40 -13.74
C PHE A 316 -28.83 -4.75 -12.85
N GLN A 317 -27.77 -3.92 -12.87
CA GLN A 317 -26.61 -4.12 -11.98
C GLN A 317 -26.99 -3.99 -10.50
N THR A 318 -27.83 -3.01 -10.15
CA THR A 318 -28.29 -2.85 -8.75
C THR A 318 -29.16 -4.03 -8.29
N GLU A 319 -30.04 -4.53 -9.15
CA GLU A 319 -30.87 -5.71 -8.87
C GLU A 319 -30.02 -6.98 -8.72
N LYS A 320 -29.05 -7.20 -9.61
CA LYS A 320 -28.14 -8.36 -9.49
C LYS A 320 -27.23 -8.28 -8.28
N ARG A 321 -26.80 -7.07 -7.89
CA ARG A 321 -26.04 -6.87 -6.65
C ARG A 321 -26.89 -7.20 -5.42
N SER A 322 -28.12 -6.70 -5.34
CA SER A 322 -29.00 -6.98 -4.20
C SER A 322 -29.41 -8.46 -4.11
N GLU A 323 -29.69 -9.11 -5.25
CA GLU A 323 -29.93 -10.57 -5.29
C GLU A 323 -28.73 -11.37 -4.76
N ASN A 324 -27.51 -10.99 -5.18
CA ASN A 324 -26.28 -11.67 -4.74
C ASN A 324 -26.00 -11.40 -3.26
N GLU A 325 -26.17 -10.18 -2.79
CA GLU A 325 -26.05 -9.83 -1.37
C GLU A 325 -27.06 -10.62 -0.52
N HIS A 326 -28.30 -10.76 -0.99
CA HIS A 326 -29.32 -11.56 -0.32
C HIS A 326 -28.93 -13.05 -0.26
N LYS A 327 -28.44 -13.63 -1.36
CA LYS A 327 -27.94 -15.01 -1.38
C LYS A 327 -26.74 -15.20 -0.44
N ILE A 328 -25.81 -14.26 -0.42
CA ILE A 328 -24.66 -14.30 0.51
C ILE A 328 -25.14 -14.24 1.97
N ALA A 329 -26.10 -13.38 2.28
CA ALA A 329 -26.66 -13.29 3.63
C ALA A 329 -27.37 -14.58 4.05
N GLN A 330 -28.14 -15.20 3.14
CA GLN A 330 -28.78 -16.50 3.40
C GLN A 330 -27.75 -17.62 3.63
N LEU A 331 -26.70 -17.68 2.80
CA LEU A 331 -25.63 -18.67 2.97
C LEU A 331 -24.89 -18.49 4.30
N ARG A 332 -24.59 -17.24 4.69
CA ARG A 332 -23.98 -16.95 6.00
C ARG A 332 -24.85 -17.39 7.17
N LEU A 333 -26.16 -17.11 7.12
CA LEU A 333 -27.09 -17.55 8.16
C LEU A 333 -27.13 -19.07 8.25
N PHE A 334 -27.20 -19.76 7.11
CA PHE A 334 -27.19 -21.23 7.07
C PHE A 334 -25.88 -21.82 7.61
N GLU A 335 -24.73 -21.24 7.25
CA GLU A 335 -23.43 -21.65 7.77
C GLU A 335 -23.30 -21.40 9.27
N GLU A 336 -23.77 -20.25 9.77
CA GLU A 336 -23.80 -19.94 11.21
C GLU A 336 -24.68 -20.93 11.99
N GLU A 337 -25.87 -21.26 11.47
CA GLU A 337 -26.76 -22.25 12.08
C GLU A 337 -26.10 -23.64 12.12
N LYS A 338 -25.44 -24.05 11.02
CA LYS A 338 -24.71 -25.31 10.94
C LYS A 338 -23.56 -25.35 11.95
N LEU A 339 -22.75 -24.29 12.03
CA LEU A 339 -21.66 -24.19 12.99
C LEU A 339 -22.15 -24.21 14.44
N ARG A 340 -23.28 -23.55 14.73
CA ARG A 340 -23.90 -23.61 16.07
C ARG A 340 -24.37 -25.02 16.41
N ALA A 341 -24.98 -25.73 15.47
CA ALA A 341 -25.41 -27.11 15.67
C ALA A 341 -24.21 -28.05 15.90
N GLU A 342 -23.15 -27.93 15.09
CA GLU A 342 -21.91 -28.70 15.27
C GLU A 342 -21.23 -28.38 16.61
N PHE A 343 -21.24 -27.12 17.05
CA PHE A 343 -20.68 -26.72 18.33
C PHE A 343 -21.47 -27.31 19.51
N LEU A 344 -22.80 -27.25 19.45
CA LEU A 344 -23.67 -27.87 20.45
C LEU A 344 -23.46 -29.39 20.50
N GLU A 345 -23.36 -30.05 19.34
CA GLU A 345 -23.08 -31.49 19.29
C GLU A 345 -21.73 -31.83 19.94
N LYS A 346 -20.67 -31.10 19.58
CA LYS A 346 -19.34 -31.25 20.20
C LYS A 346 -19.39 -31.02 21.71
N GLN A 347 -20.09 -29.98 22.17
CA GLN A 347 -20.25 -29.69 23.58
C GLN A 347 -20.96 -30.84 24.31
N THR A 348 -22.08 -31.36 23.77
CA THR A 348 -22.78 -32.49 24.40
C THR A 348 -21.95 -33.77 24.41
N ASN A 349 -21.10 -33.99 23.40
CA ASN A 349 -20.19 -35.14 23.36
C ASN A 349 -19.09 -34.99 24.41
N ILE A 350 -18.49 -33.81 24.56
CA ILE A 350 -17.51 -33.50 25.61
C ILE A 350 -18.13 -33.67 27.01
N GLU A 351 -19.35 -33.16 27.22
CA GLU A 351 -20.05 -33.32 28.50
C GLU A 351 -20.33 -34.80 28.82
N LYS A 352 -20.70 -35.61 27.81
CA LYS A 352 -20.86 -37.06 27.97
C LYS A 352 -19.55 -37.77 28.30
N THR A 353 -18.45 -37.42 27.66
CA THR A 353 -17.14 -38.03 27.94
C THR A 353 -16.65 -37.64 29.33
N LEU A 354 -16.73 -36.36 29.68
CA LEU A 354 -16.38 -35.87 31.02
C LEU A 354 -17.21 -36.54 32.12
N LYS A 355 -18.52 -36.74 31.87
CA LYS A 355 -19.38 -37.45 32.83
C LYS A 355 -18.94 -38.91 33.03
N ARG A 356 -18.60 -39.62 31.95
CA ARG A 356 -18.09 -41.00 32.03
C ARG A 356 -16.74 -41.06 32.74
N GLU A 357 -15.83 -40.14 32.44
CA GLU A 357 -14.53 -40.06 33.12
C GLU A 357 -14.69 -39.77 34.61
N LYS A 358 -15.58 -38.85 34.97
CA LYS A 358 -15.92 -38.56 36.36
C LYS A 358 -16.45 -39.81 37.08
N GLU A 359 -17.40 -40.52 36.47
CA GLU A 359 -17.94 -41.77 37.03
C GLU A 359 -16.84 -42.84 37.19
N ASN A 360 -15.94 -42.97 36.22
CA ASN A 360 -14.80 -43.89 36.29
C ASN A 360 -13.82 -43.52 37.43
N LEU A 361 -13.50 -42.23 37.58
CA LEU A 361 -12.64 -41.75 38.65
C LEU A 361 -13.28 -41.92 40.02
N GLU A 362 -14.58 -41.67 40.16
CA GLU A 362 -15.31 -41.91 41.41
C GLU A 362 -15.30 -43.40 41.78
N ASN A 363 -15.47 -44.29 40.80
CA ASN A 363 -15.34 -45.73 41.02
C ASN A 363 -13.93 -46.14 41.45
N GLU A 364 -12.90 -45.56 40.84
CA GLU A 364 -11.51 -45.84 41.21
C GLU A 364 -11.15 -45.30 42.60
N ILE A 365 -11.64 -44.11 42.95
CA ILE A 365 -11.51 -43.56 44.31
C ILE A 365 -12.16 -44.50 45.33
N ASN A 366 -13.35 -45.04 45.03
CA ASN A 366 -14.01 -45.99 45.93
C ASN A 366 -13.20 -47.28 46.09
N ARG A 367 -12.68 -47.85 44.98
CA ARG A 367 -11.79 -49.02 45.03
C ARG A 367 -10.52 -48.75 45.84
N LEU A 368 -9.90 -47.59 45.68
CA LEU A 368 -8.72 -47.21 46.44
C LEU A 368 -9.03 -47.01 47.93
N LYS A 369 -10.20 -46.44 48.26
CA LYS A 369 -10.66 -46.34 49.66
C LYS A 369 -10.84 -47.72 50.29
N ASP A 370 -11.46 -48.65 49.58
CA ASP A 370 -11.64 -50.02 50.04
C ASP A 370 -10.28 -50.70 50.25
N ALA A 371 -9.35 -50.56 49.29
CA ALA A 371 -7.99 -51.09 49.42
C ALA A 371 -7.21 -50.48 50.60
N VAL A 372 -7.38 -49.19 50.87
CA VAL A 372 -6.78 -48.53 52.05
C VAL A 372 -7.38 -49.05 53.35
N ALA A 373 -8.70 -49.27 53.39
CA ALA A 373 -9.36 -49.87 54.55
C ALA A 373 -8.82 -51.29 54.80
N ASP A 374 -8.72 -52.11 53.75
CA ASP A 374 -8.15 -53.46 53.83
C ASP A 374 -6.69 -53.42 54.32
N LEU A 375 -5.84 -52.57 53.75
CA LEU A 375 -4.45 -52.40 54.19
C LEU A 375 -4.35 -51.91 55.64
N SER A 376 -5.26 -51.04 56.08
CA SER A 376 -5.33 -50.60 57.48
C SER A 376 -5.66 -51.76 58.42
N THR A 377 -6.65 -52.59 58.07
CA THR A 377 -6.97 -53.79 58.87
C THR A 377 -5.83 -54.80 58.87
N GLN A 378 -5.13 -54.97 57.75
CA GLN A 378 -3.96 -55.83 57.65
C GLN A 378 -2.82 -55.30 58.51
N SER A 379 -2.52 -54.00 58.46
CA SER A 379 -1.52 -53.34 59.30
C SER A 379 -1.85 -53.47 60.79
N GLU A 380 -3.11 -53.29 61.20
CA GLU A 380 -3.53 -53.52 62.57
C GLU A 380 -3.37 -54.98 63.00
N SER A 381 -3.71 -55.94 62.12
CA SER A 381 -3.50 -57.37 62.40
C SER A 381 -2.01 -57.69 62.57
N GLN A 382 -1.15 -57.15 61.70
CA GLN A 382 0.30 -57.28 61.78
C GLN A 382 0.86 -56.63 63.04
N ARG A 383 0.35 -55.47 63.46
CA ARG A 383 0.72 -54.82 64.73
C ARG A 383 0.34 -55.68 65.93
N ARG A 384 -0.83 -56.33 65.92
CA ARG A 384 -1.23 -57.27 66.98
C ARG A 384 -0.32 -58.50 67.02
N VAL A 385 0.04 -59.06 65.86
CA VAL A 385 1.01 -60.17 65.76
C VAL A 385 2.38 -59.73 66.27
N LEU A 386 2.89 -58.57 65.85
CA LEU A 386 4.15 -58.02 66.35
C LEU A 386 4.10 -57.79 67.86
N ALA A 387 3.00 -57.26 68.41
CA ALA A 387 2.84 -57.09 69.85
C ALA A 387 2.87 -58.43 70.61
N SER A 388 2.25 -59.47 70.05
CA SER A 388 2.32 -60.82 70.63
C SER A 388 3.74 -61.41 70.56
N MET A 389 4.44 -61.26 69.43
CA MET A 389 5.83 -61.69 69.27
C MET A 389 6.78 -60.89 70.17
N THR A 390 6.53 -59.61 70.41
CA THR A 390 7.32 -58.82 71.35
C THR A 390 7.09 -59.26 72.79
N ALA A 391 5.86 -59.64 73.17
CA ALA A 391 5.59 -60.20 74.48
C ALA A 391 6.25 -61.58 74.68
N GLU A 392 6.22 -62.44 73.65
CA GLU A 392 6.94 -63.73 73.63
C GLU A 392 8.46 -63.53 73.70
N ARG A 393 8.98 -62.52 72.99
CA ARG A 393 10.38 -62.11 73.05
C ARG A 393 10.74 -61.58 74.44
N GLU A 394 9.90 -60.77 75.08
CA GLU A 394 10.14 -60.28 76.44
C GLU A 394 10.15 -61.42 77.46
N ALA A 395 9.26 -62.41 77.33
CA ALA A 395 9.28 -63.62 78.13
C ALA A 395 10.56 -64.46 77.90
N SER A 396 11.01 -64.56 76.65
CA SER A 396 12.26 -65.23 76.28
C SER A 396 13.50 -64.46 76.77
N LEU A 397 13.45 -63.12 76.75
CA LEU A 397 14.49 -62.24 77.28
C LEU A 397 14.56 -62.29 78.81
N ALA A 398 13.45 -62.48 79.51
CA ALA A 398 13.46 -62.75 80.95
C ALA A 398 14.19 -64.07 81.25
N SER A 399 13.99 -65.11 80.44
CA SER A 399 14.72 -66.38 80.55
C SER A 399 16.21 -66.26 80.15
N LEU A 400 16.55 -65.38 79.21
CA LEU A 400 17.94 -65.07 78.83
C LEU A 400 18.65 -64.19 79.87
N ARG A 401 17.96 -63.29 80.57
CA ARG A 401 18.54 -62.47 81.65
C ARG A 401 19.09 -63.30 82.81
N ASP A 402 18.50 -64.47 83.06
CA ASP A 402 19.02 -65.43 84.04
C ASP A 402 20.30 -66.13 83.53
N ALA A 403 20.45 -66.29 82.21
CA ALA A 403 21.69 -66.77 81.58
C ALA A 403 22.76 -65.66 81.44
N GLU A 404 22.36 -64.41 81.20
CA GLU A 404 23.24 -63.24 81.07
C GLU A 404 23.88 -62.83 82.40
N LYS A 405 23.28 -63.10 83.57
CA LYS A 405 23.96 -62.91 84.87
C LYS A 405 25.26 -63.71 85.00
N HIS A 406 25.40 -64.83 84.27
CA HIS A 406 26.65 -65.60 84.20
C HIS A 406 27.63 -65.10 83.11
N ALA A 407 27.14 -64.40 82.08
CA ALA A 407 27.97 -63.81 81.02
C ALA A 407 28.42 -62.37 81.32
N ALA A 408 27.74 -61.65 82.22
CA ALA A 408 27.99 -60.26 82.58
C ALA A 408 29.33 -59.99 83.31
N LEU A 409 30.02 -61.03 83.81
CA LEU A 409 31.40 -60.91 84.30
C LEU A 409 32.45 -60.86 83.17
N ALA A 410 32.11 -61.32 81.97
CA ALA A 410 33.05 -61.43 80.84
C ALA A 410 32.92 -60.29 79.82
N GLN A 411 31.84 -59.50 79.85
CA GLN A 411 31.51 -58.52 78.81
C GLN A 411 31.72 -57.05 79.24
N ALA A 412 32.15 -56.82 80.49
CA ALA A 412 32.50 -55.49 80.99
C ALA A 412 33.80 -54.91 80.39
N GLU A 413 34.58 -55.74 79.69
CA GLU A 413 35.85 -55.34 79.03
C GLU A 413 35.66 -54.74 77.61
N LEU A 414 34.55 -54.99 76.91
CA LEU A 414 34.50 -54.80 75.44
C LEU A 414 33.77 -53.56 74.90
N GLU A 415 32.97 -52.82 75.68
CA GLU A 415 32.13 -51.74 75.12
C GLU A 415 32.46 -50.33 75.66
N LYS A 416 33.77 -50.06 75.71
CA LYS A 416 34.33 -48.71 75.48
C LYS A 416 34.32 -48.31 73.99
N ILE A 417 33.86 -49.17 73.08
CA ILE A 417 33.99 -49.05 71.62
C ILE A 417 32.63 -48.85 70.93
N ASN A 418 31.84 -47.83 71.25
CA ASN A 418 30.72 -47.44 70.37
C ASN A 418 30.38 -45.95 70.42
N VAL A 419 31.45 -45.15 70.41
CA VAL A 419 31.52 -43.78 69.89
C VAL A 419 31.04 -43.67 68.42
N ALA A 420 30.72 -44.80 67.76
CA ALA A 420 30.31 -44.94 66.35
C ALA A 420 28.91 -44.40 65.99
N ILE A 421 28.10 -43.89 66.92
CA ILE A 421 26.74 -43.41 66.61
C ILE A 421 26.76 -41.98 66.01
N ALA A 422 27.80 -41.19 66.28
CA ALA A 422 27.83 -39.77 65.91
C ALA A 422 28.08 -39.49 64.40
N GLU A 423 28.57 -40.47 63.62
CA GLU A 423 28.77 -40.32 62.17
C GLU A 423 27.52 -40.57 61.32
N LYS A 424 26.49 -41.24 61.87
CA LYS A 424 25.30 -41.67 61.11
C LYS A 424 24.37 -40.52 60.72
N ALA A 425 24.39 -39.41 61.47
CA ALA A 425 23.54 -38.25 61.22
C ALA A 425 24.00 -37.41 60.01
N ARG A 426 25.27 -37.52 59.58
CA ARG A 426 25.79 -36.79 58.41
C ARG A 426 25.44 -37.43 57.06
N ARG A 427 24.85 -38.64 57.05
CA ARG A 427 24.47 -39.38 55.82
C ARG A 427 22.99 -39.26 55.41
N MET A 428 22.16 -38.56 56.20
CA MET A 428 20.69 -38.53 55.98
C MET A 428 20.19 -37.46 54.99
N ALA A 429 21.08 -36.87 54.18
CA ALA A 429 20.71 -36.02 53.04
C ALA A 429 20.83 -36.74 51.68
N HIS A 430 21.10 -38.06 51.68
CA HIS A 430 21.25 -38.87 50.44
C HIS A 430 20.22 -40.02 50.34
N SER A 431 19.26 -40.11 51.25
CA SER A 431 18.35 -41.27 51.36
C SER A 431 16.93 -41.05 50.82
N ALA A 432 16.65 -39.92 50.17
CA ALA A 432 15.31 -39.61 49.64
C ALA A 432 15.14 -39.98 48.16
N ILE A 433 16.03 -40.80 47.60
CA ILE A 433 15.90 -41.31 46.23
C ILE A 433 15.95 -42.83 46.31
N PRO A 434 15.01 -43.56 45.67
CA PRO A 434 15.08 -45.01 45.58
C PRO A 434 16.45 -45.43 45.02
N GLU A 435 17.12 -46.35 45.71
CA GLU A 435 18.37 -46.93 45.23
C GLU A 435 18.07 -47.71 43.94
N ILE A 436 18.67 -47.28 42.83
CA ILE A 436 18.54 -47.98 41.55
C ILE A 436 19.18 -49.37 41.73
N ARG A 437 18.37 -50.43 41.66
CA ARG A 437 18.87 -51.81 41.70
C ARG A 437 19.72 -52.06 40.46
N LEU A 438 21.03 -52.04 40.64
CA LEU A 438 21.98 -52.32 39.58
C LEU A 438 21.90 -53.81 39.19
N PRO A 439 21.74 -54.15 37.90
CA PRO A 439 21.95 -55.50 37.39
C PRO A 439 23.35 -56.03 37.72
N VAL A 440 23.49 -57.35 37.71
CA VAL A 440 24.78 -58.05 37.90
C VAL A 440 25.79 -57.54 36.88
N GLU A 441 27.03 -57.34 37.32
CA GLU A 441 28.14 -56.91 36.45
C GLU A 441 28.32 -57.86 35.26
N ALA A 442 28.15 -57.32 34.04
CA ALA A 442 28.46 -58.04 32.81
C ALA A 442 29.95 -57.93 32.46
N LYS A 443 30.37 -58.75 31.48
CA LYS A 443 31.71 -58.68 30.92
C LYS A 443 31.96 -57.29 30.33
N ALA A 444 33.09 -56.67 30.70
CA ALA A 444 33.57 -55.46 30.05
C ALA A 444 34.05 -55.79 28.63
N VAL A 445 33.60 -55.00 27.65
CA VAL A 445 33.83 -55.23 26.23
C VAL A 445 34.43 -53.98 25.61
N SER A 446 35.49 -54.16 24.82
CA SER A 446 36.11 -53.05 24.07
C SER A 446 35.21 -52.60 22.90
N GLY A 447 35.43 -51.38 22.38
CA GLY A 447 34.64 -50.88 21.25
C GLY A 447 34.66 -51.76 19.99
N THR A 448 35.75 -52.50 19.74
CA THR A 448 35.85 -53.43 18.60
C THR A 448 35.06 -54.71 18.82
N GLU A 449 35.13 -55.28 20.03
CA GLU A 449 34.35 -56.45 20.41
C GLU A 449 32.84 -56.13 20.46
N PHE A 450 32.47 -54.90 20.84
CA PHE A 450 31.07 -54.45 20.87
C PHE A 450 30.42 -54.55 19.48
N ARG A 451 31.10 -54.09 18.42
CA ARG A 451 30.55 -54.18 17.04
C ARG A 451 30.33 -55.62 16.60
N ARG A 452 31.24 -56.54 16.97
CA ARG A 452 31.03 -57.98 16.73
C ARG A 452 29.74 -58.46 17.43
N ILE A 453 29.50 -58.05 18.67
CA ILE A 453 28.27 -58.39 19.41
C ILE A 453 27.03 -57.80 18.72
N VAL A 454 27.09 -56.56 18.22
CA VAL A 454 25.99 -55.93 17.48
C VAL A 454 25.70 -56.70 16.18
N ARG A 455 26.74 -57.06 15.42
CA ARG A 455 26.62 -57.83 14.17
C ARG A 455 26.00 -59.21 14.38
N GLU A 456 26.35 -59.88 15.47
CA GLU A 456 25.81 -61.19 15.85
C GLU A 456 24.42 -61.11 16.50
N ASN A 457 23.96 -59.91 16.85
CA ASN A 457 22.67 -59.71 17.49
C ASN A 457 21.51 -60.16 16.57
N LYS A 458 20.58 -60.93 17.12
CA LYS A 458 19.43 -61.51 16.40
C LYS A 458 18.14 -60.71 16.56
N LEU A 459 18.11 -59.72 17.46
CA LEU A 459 16.98 -58.82 17.65
C LEU A 459 17.00 -57.65 16.65
N LEU A 460 18.19 -57.17 16.26
CA LEU A 460 18.34 -56.06 15.32
C LEU A 460 18.29 -56.53 13.86
N THR A 461 17.59 -55.76 13.02
CA THR A 461 17.66 -55.88 11.55
C THR A 461 19.04 -55.41 11.05
N HIS A 462 19.32 -55.54 9.74
CA HIS A 462 20.56 -55.03 9.18
C HIS A 462 20.69 -53.51 9.43
N ASP A 463 19.63 -52.76 9.15
CA ASP A 463 19.57 -51.31 9.39
C ASP A 463 19.64 -50.98 10.89
N GLY A 464 19.02 -51.81 11.74
CA GLY A 464 19.13 -51.70 13.18
C GLY A 464 20.54 -51.84 13.75
N LYS A 465 21.36 -52.70 13.14
CA LYS A 465 22.77 -52.88 13.50
C LYS A 465 23.58 -51.65 13.14
N ILE A 466 23.39 -51.14 11.93
CA ILE A 466 24.01 -49.90 11.46
C ILE A 466 23.65 -48.74 12.41
N LEU A 467 22.36 -48.60 12.75
CA LEU A 467 21.91 -47.54 13.63
C LEU A 467 22.50 -47.65 15.04
N MET A 468 22.61 -48.87 15.59
CA MET A 468 23.22 -49.09 16.91
C MET A 468 24.70 -48.67 16.93
N GLU A 469 25.45 -48.96 15.86
CA GLU A 469 26.84 -48.53 15.74
C GLU A 469 26.97 -47.00 15.60
N GLN A 470 26.11 -46.37 14.80
CA GLN A 470 26.05 -44.90 14.68
C GLN A 470 25.67 -44.23 15.99
N PHE A 471 24.63 -44.73 16.65
CA PHE A 471 24.14 -44.25 17.93
C PHE A 471 25.24 -44.27 18.98
N LEU A 472 26.00 -45.37 19.07
CA LEU A 472 27.12 -45.44 20.00
C LEU A 472 28.25 -44.48 19.63
N ALA A 473 28.64 -44.41 18.36
CA ALA A 473 29.71 -43.54 17.90
C ALA A 473 29.43 -42.06 18.21
N LEU A 474 28.18 -41.61 18.04
CA LEU A 474 27.74 -40.27 18.39
C LEU A 474 27.88 -39.99 19.90
N MET A 475 27.40 -40.90 20.75
CA MET A 475 27.53 -40.74 22.21
C MET A 475 28.99 -40.72 22.67
N LEU A 476 29.86 -41.56 22.10
CA LEU A 476 31.29 -41.58 22.43
C LEU A 476 32.02 -40.30 21.99
N ALA A 477 31.58 -39.70 20.88
CA ALA A 477 32.09 -38.40 20.43
C ALA A 477 31.66 -37.23 21.34
N GLY A 478 30.74 -37.48 22.27
CA GLY A 478 30.16 -36.47 23.16
C GLY A 478 28.97 -35.75 22.53
N GLU A 479 28.31 -36.35 21.53
CA GLU A 479 27.00 -35.91 21.08
C GLU A 479 25.89 -36.55 21.93
N CYS A 480 24.75 -35.88 22.00
CA CYS A 480 23.51 -36.43 22.55
C CYS A 480 22.53 -36.62 21.37
N PRO A 481 22.45 -37.83 20.77
CA PRO A 481 21.52 -38.11 19.69
C PRO A 481 20.09 -38.16 20.20
N LEU A 482 19.16 -37.64 19.39
CA LEU A 482 17.73 -37.61 19.68
C LEU A 482 17.03 -38.69 18.86
N LEU A 483 16.36 -39.61 19.55
CA LEU A 483 15.68 -40.75 18.96
C LEU A 483 14.19 -40.44 18.79
N TYR A 484 13.63 -40.76 17.64
CA TYR A 484 12.20 -40.61 17.37
C TYR A 484 11.69 -41.80 16.53
N GLY A 485 10.40 -42.13 16.64
CA GLY A 485 9.79 -43.26 15.93
C GLY A 485 9.22 -44.35 16.84
N SER A 486 8.41 -45.23 16.26
CA SER A 486 7.58 -46.19 17.01
C SER A 486 8.37 -47.26 17.77
N GLU A 487 9.59 -47.59 17.34
CA GLU A 487 10.42 -48.65 17.94
C GLU A 487 11.49 -48.11 18.92
N THR A 488 11.44 -46.82 19.26
CA THR A 488 12.44 -46.16 20.14
C THR A 488 12.66 -46.86 21.47
N GLN A 489 11.57 -47.30 22.12
CA GLN A 489 11.64 -47.95 23.43
C GLN A 489 12.29 -49.34 23.36
N ASP A 490 11.97 -50.12 22.32
CA ASP A 490 12.57 -51.44 22.09
C ASP A 490 14.05 -51.31 21.74
N PHE A 491 14.40 -50.35 20.88
CA PHE A 491 15.80 -50.04 20.55
C PHE A 491 16.61 -49.66 21.78
N LEU A 492 16.07 -48.80 22.66
CA LEU A 492 16.74 -48.41 23.91
C LEU A 492 16.91 -49.57 24.89
N ALA A 493 15.95 -50.50 24.96
CA ALA A 493 16.09 -51.70 25.78
C ALA A 493 17.23 -52.61 25.28
N ILE A 494 17.33 -52.77 23.96
CA ILE A 494 18.44 -53.50 23.31
C ILE A 494 19.76 -52.76 23.54
N ALA A 495 19.78 -51.43 23.36
CA ALA A 495 20.97 -50.60 23.58
C ALA A 495 21.47 -50.70 25.02
N ALA A 496 20.58 -50.60 26.01
CA ALA A 496 20.94 -50.73 27.42
C ALA A 496 21.55 -52.10 27.72
N SER A 497 20.96 -53.18 27.19
CA SER A 497 21.47 -54.55 27.33
C SER A 497 22.90 -54.68 26.76
N LEU A 498 23.16 -54.08 25.59
CA LEU A 498 24.44 -54.21 24.90
C LEU A 498 25.52 -53.26 25.43
N ILE A 499 25.17 -52.03 25.79
CA ILE A 499 26.13 -50.96 26.10
C ILE A 499 26.40 -50.88 27.60
N SER A 500 25.37 -51.02 28.42
CA SER A 500 25.40 -50.69 29.84
C SER A 500 24.94 -51.83 30.73
N SER A 501 25.06 -53.09 30.28
CA SER A 501 24.65 -54.27 31.06
C SER A 501 23.18 -54.23 31.53
N GLY A 502 22.31 -53.65 30.70
CA GLY A 502 20.90 -53.42 31.02
C GLY A 502 20.63 -52.19 31.89
N ARG A 503 21.64 -51.38 32.24
CA ARG A 503 21.49 -50.16 33.05
C ARG A 503 21.09 -48.98 32.18
N ALA A 504 19.80 -48.64 32.20
CA ALA A 504 19.32 -47.38 31.67
C ALA A 504 18.79 -46.52 32.81
N ILE A 505 19.26 -45.28 32.90
CA ILE A 505 18.68 -44.27 33.79
C ILE A 505 17.80 -43.40 32.95
N ARG A 506 16.54 -43.30 33.36
CA ARG A 506 15.50 -42.58 32.63
C ARG A 506 15.03 -41.40 33.43
N GLN A 507 15.05 -40.23 32.81
CA GLN A 507 14.44 -39.01 33.33
C GLN A 507 13.47 -38.48 32.30
N ILE A 508 12.20 -38.37 32.69
CA ILE A 508 11.18 -37.73 31.85
C ILE A 508 11.41 -36.22 31.92
N ALA A 509 11.56 -35.59 30.76
CA ALA A 509 11.67 -34.14 30.68
C ALA A 509 10.32 -33.50 30.99
N ASP A 510 10.34 -32.46 31.82
CA ASP A 510 9.15 -31.73 32.23
C ASP A 510 9.35 -30.21 32.03
N PRO A 511 8.28 -29.41 32.08
CA PRO A 511 8.39 -27.97 31.85
C PRO A 511 9.25 -27.22 32.87
N THR A 512 9.66 -27.85 33.98
CA THR A 512 10.53 -27.23 34.99
C THR A 512 12.01 -27.40 34.65
N MET A 513 12.36 -28.26 33.68
CA MET A 513 13.72 -28.44 33.18
C MET A 513 14.05 -27.38 32.12
N ILE A 514 14.69 -26.30 32.55
CA ILE A 514 14.99 -25.15 31.67
C ILE A 514 16.50 -24.97 31.51
N SER A 515 17.24 -25.04 32.62
CA SER A 515 18.68 -24.82 32.67
C SER A 515 19.47 -26.13 32.68
N TYR A 516 20.78 -26.04 32.41
CA TYR A 516 21.70 -27.17 32.53
C TYR A 516 21.74 -27.76 33.95
N GLU A 517 21.55 -26.93 34.98
CA GLU A 517 21.54 -27.37 36.39
C GLU A 517 20.31 -28.23 36.70
N ASP A 518 19.18 -27.97 36.05
CA ASP A 518 17.92 -28.69 36.25
C ASP A 518 18.00 -30.17 35.81
N LEU A 519 18.99 -30.52 34.98
CA LEU A 519 19.28 -31.91 34.62
C LEU A 519 19.77 -32.72 35.82
N TRP A 520 20.46 -32.07 36.76
CA TRP A 520 21.14 -32.72 37.88
C TRP A 520 20.35 -32.57 39.18
N VAL A 521 19.66 -31.45 39.34
CA VAL A 521 18.95 -31.09 40.56
C VAL A 521 17.58 -30.53 40.18
N ARG A 522 16.50 -31.01 40.79
CA ARG A 522 15.15 -30.50 40.50
C ARG A 522 14.99 -29.07 41.01
N ALA A 523 14.46 -28.21 40.14
CA ALA A 523 14.09 -26.85 40.48
C ALA A 523 13.10 -26.81 41.66
N GLY A 524 13.35 -25.95 42.64
CA GLY A 524 12.46 -25.65 43.76
C GLY A 524 12.62 -26.51 45.02
N ASN A 525 13.09 -27.76 44.93
CA ASN A 525 13.33 -28.62 46.11
C ASN A 525 14.78 -29.08 46.27
N ASN A 526 15.66 -28.77 45.32
CA ASN A 526 17.07 -29.12 45.30
C ASN A 526 17.35 -30.63 45.46
N LEU A 527 16.38 -31.48 45.12
CA LEU A 527 16.58 -32.93 45.14
C LEU A 527 17.34 -33.36 43.89
N ALA A 528 18.35 -34.23 44.07
CA ALA A 528 19.08 -34.79 42.95
C ALA A 528 18.16 -35.60 42.02
N THR A 529 18.39 -35.45 40.72
CA THR A 529 17.66 -36.16 39.67
C THR A 529 18.21 -37.58 39.47
N PRO A 530 17.48 -38.46 38.76
CA PRO A 530 18.03 -39.76 38.34
C PRO A 530 19.34 -39.63 37.54
N LEU A 531 19.46 -38.61 36.68
CA LEU A 531 20.68 -38.35 35.91
C LEU A 531 21.89 -38.08 36.80
N TYR A 532 21.70 -37.31 37.89
CA TYR A 532 22.78 -37.07 38.87
C TYR A 532 23.25 -38.36 39.55
N GLN A 533 22.33 -39.28 39.86
CA GLN A 533 22.74 -40.60 40.36
C GLN A 533 23.54 -41.38 39.33
N GLY A 534 23.15 -41.32 38.07
CA GLY A 534 23.91 -41.91 36.96
C GLY A 534 25.31 -41.37 36.83
N LEU A 535 25.44 -40.05 36.95
CA LEU A 535 26.72 -39.36 36.93
C LEU A 535 27.62 -39.88 38.06
N LEU A 536 27.11 -39.94 39.29
CA LEU A 536 27.86 -40.47 40.44
C LEU A 536 28.30 -41.92 40.25
N LEU A 537 27.48 -42.76 39.61
CA LEU A 537 27.83 -44.15 39.31
C LEU A 537 28.90 -44.26 38.21
N SER A 538 28.88 -43.35 37.25
CA SER A 538 29.87 -43.30 36.17
C SER A 538 31.22 -42.73 36.62
N ASP A 539 31.25 -41.90 37.65
CA ASP A 539 32.46 -41.29 38.24
C ASP A 539 32.97 -42.03 39.50
N ALA A 540 32.28 -43.09 39.93
CA ALA A 540 32.67 -43.87 41.10
C ALA A 540 34.05 -44.52 40.94
N HIS A 541 34.66 -44.92 42.07
CA HIS A 541 35.96 -45.61 42.09
C HIS A 541 36.01 -46.87 41.21
N ARG A 542 34.84 -47.49 40.98
CA ARG A 542 34.63 -48.53 39.97
C ARG A 542 33.61 -47.98 38.96
N PRO A 543 34.06 -47.23 37.95
CA PRO A 543 33.18 -46.45 37.11
C PRO A 543 32.37 -47.38 36.21
N ARG A 544 31.05 -47.16 36.18
CA ARG A 544 30.12 -47.97 35.40
C ARG A 544 29.66 -47.25 34.16
N THR A 545 29.48 -48.00 33.07
CA THR A 545 28.86 -47.45 31.86
C THR A 545 27.36 -47.37 32.05
N ILE A 546 26.84 -46.14 31.99
CA ILE A 546 25.43 -45.81 32.20
C ILE A 546 24.88 -45.21 30.91
N LEU A 547 23.76 -45.77 30.44
CA LEU A 547 22.95 -45.15 29.39
C LEU A 547 21.92 -44.24 30.04
N ALA A 548 22.14 -42.93 29.95
CA ALA A 548 21.22 -41.89 30.37
C ALA A 548 20.24 -41.56 29.23
N VAL A 549 18.95 -41.70 29.51
CA VAL A 549 17.87 -41.43 28.56
C VAL A 549 17.02 -40.29 29.11
N ILE A 550 16.97 -39.18 28.38
CA ILE A 550 16.07 -38.07 28.66
C ILE A 550 14.83 -38.27 27.79
N GLU A 551 13.73 -38.71 28.40
CA GLU A 551 12.51 -39.02 27.67
C GLU A 551 11.68 -37.76 27.43
N ARG A 552 11.05 -37.66 26.26
CA ARG A 552 10.14 -36.56 25.89
C ARG A 552 10.80 -35.19 25.98
N VAL A 553 11.97 -35.04 25.36
CA VAL A 553 12.78 -33.82 25.39
C VAL A 553 11.98 -32.57 24.99
N GLU A 554 11.01 -32.73 24.08
CA GLU A 554 10.08 -31.70 23.61
C GLU A 554 9.19 -31.11 24.72
N CYS A 555 9.00 -31.82 25.83
CA CYS A 555 8.18 -31.35 26.95
C CYS A 555 8.92 -30.40 27.92
N SER A 556 10.17 -30.04 27.60
CA SER A 556 11.05 -29.17 28.39
C SER A 556 11.65 -28.08 27.52
N ALA A 557 12.34 -27.09 28.10
CA ALA A 557 13.00 -26.05 27.29
C ALA A 557 14.39 -26.50 26.81
N ALA A 558 14.43 -27.63 26.09
CA ALA A 558 15.64 -28.34 25.73
C ALA A 558 16.58 -27.60 24.79
N ARG A 559 16.09 -26.62 24.03
CA ARG A 559 16.94 -25.66 23.31
C ARG A 559 17.97 -24.95 24.20
N PHE A 560 17.72 -24.80 25.50
CA PHE A 560 18.64 -24.10 26.40
C PHE A 560 19.61 -25.04 27.10
N TRP A 561 19.16 -26.21 27.59
CA TRP A 561 20.00 -27.12 28.36
C TRP A 561 20.77 -28.13 27.49
N LEU A 562 20.23 -28.53 26.32
CA LEU A 562 20.83 -29.56 25.48
C LEU A 562 22.18 -29.12 24.86
N PRO A 563 22.36 -27.87 24.39
CA PRO A 563 23.66 -27.39 23.92
C PRO A 563 24.73 -27.44 25.03
N ALA A 564 24.38 -26.99 26.25
CA ALA A 564 25.29 -27.03 27.40
C ALA A 564 25.66 -28.47 27.80
N LEU A 565 24.71 -29.41 27.73
CA LEU A 565 24.99 -30.82 27.95
C LEU A 565 25.98 -31.38 26.93
N LYS A 566 25.80 -31.08 25.64
CA LYS A 566 26.72 -31.51 24.58
C LYS A 566 28.10 -30.90 24.75
N GLU A 567 28.18 -29.63 25.13
CA GLU A 567 29.46 -28.98 25.42
C GLU A 567 30.19 -29.68 26.58
N GLY A 568 29.51 -29.97 27.69
CA GLY A 568 30.09 -30.72 28.82
C GLY A 568 30.55 -32.13 28.44
N LEU A 569 29.77 -32.86 27.64
CA LEU A 569 30.15 -34.18 27.10
C LEU A 569 31.37 -34.10 26.17
N ARG A 570 31.47 -33.05 25.34
CA ARG A 570 32.59 -32.88 24.41
C ARG A 570 33.86 -32.46 25.13
N ASN A 571 33.77 -31.52 26.06
CA ASN A 571 34.91 -30.99 26.82
C ASN A 571 35.47 -32.02 27.81
N GLY A 572 34.66 -33.01 28.19
CA GLY A 572 35.04 -34.06 29.13
C GLY A 572 34.78 -33.68 30.59
N ASP A 573 33.89 -32.71 30.82
CA ASP A 573 33.39 -32.35 32.14
C ASP A 573 32.53 -33.47 32.74
N LEU A 574 31.99 -34.33 31.87
CA LEU A 574 31.25 -35.54 32.23
C LEU A 574 32.09 -36.79 31.91
N PRO A 575 32.00 -37.86 32.74
CA PRO A 575 32.72 -39.11 32.49
C PRO A 575 32.34 -39.71 31.13
N ARG A 576 33.33 -40.20 30.37
CA ARG A 576 33.10 -40.85 29.05
C ARG A 576 32.20 -42.09 29.11
N ARG A 577 32.01 -42.67 30.30
CA ARG A 577 31.10 -43.79 30.58
C ARG A 577 29.65 -43.34 30.81
N PHE A 578 29.39 -42.04 30.90
CA PHE A 578 28.08 -41.45 30.96
C PHE A 578 27.60 -41.15 29.53
N LEU A 579 26.81 -42.05 28.96
CA LEU A 579 26.33 -41.95 27.58
C LEU A 579 24.90 -41.40 27.60
N ALA A 580 24.70 -40.20 27.07
CA ALA A 580 23.41 -39.51 27.09
C ALA A 580 22.72 -39.54 25.72
N CYS A 581 21.42 -39.79 25.72
CA CYS A 581 20.54 -39.65 24.57
C CYS A 581 19.19 -39.07 24.98
N GLY A 582 18.49 -38.49 24.02
CA GLY A 582 17.13 -37.99 24.22
C GLY A 582 16.11 -38.75 23.38
N THR A 583 14.84 -38.73 23.77
CA THR A 583 13.74 -39.25 22.94
C THR A 583 12.71 -38.17 22.66
N ILE A 584 12.11 -38.21 21.48
CA ILE A 584 11.00 -37.35 21.08
C ILE A 584 9.80 -38.22 20.76
N THR A 585 8.66 -37.88 21.36
CA THR A 585 7.41 -38.62 21.18
C THR A 585 6.42 -37.83 20.30
N ASN A 586 6.33 -36.51 20.50
CA ASN A 586 5.55 -35.64 19.63
C ASN A 586 6.47 -34.86 18.69
N GLU A 587 6.45 -35.21 17.40
CA GLU A 587 7.25 -34.53 16.38
C GLU A 587 6.70 -33.17 15.97
N ASP A 588 5.40 -32.94 16.17
CA ASP A 588 4.68 -31.72 15.77
C ASP A 588 4.76 -30.62 16.85
N ASP A 589 5.53 -30.83 17.91
CA ASP A 589 5.73 -29.84 18.97
C ASP A 589 6.71 -28.76 18.51
N GLU A 590 6.41 -27.48 18.80
CA GLU A 590 7.26 -26.34 18.40
C GLU A 590 8.70 -26.48 18.93
N GLU A 591 8.86 -27.04 20.13
CA GLU A 591 10.18 -27.26 20.71
C GLU A 591 10.91 -28.40 19.98
N ALA A 592 10.20 -29.45 19.56
CA ALA A 592 10.80 -30.52 18.76
C ALA A 592 11.29 -30.01 17.39
N GLU A 593 10.53 -29.14 16.72
CA GLU A 593 10.95 -28.50 15.46
C GLU A 593 12.21 -27.64 15.65
N LYS A 594 12.25 -26.83 16.71
CA LYS A 594 13.42 -25.98 17.00
C LYS A 594 14.67 -26.78 17.32
N ILE A 595 14.52 -27.89 18.04
CA ILE A 595 15.65 -28.77 18.37
C ILE A 595 16.12 -29.54 17.11
N LYS A 596 15.22 -29.81 16.14
CA LYS A 596 15.51 -30.43 14.83
C LYS A 596 16.53 -29.65 14.00
N GLU A 597 16.58 -28.33 14.12
CA GLU A 597 17.50 -27.47 13.35
C GLU A 597 18.97 -27.67 13.77
N GLU A 598 19.26 -27.91 15.05
CA GLU A 598 20.64 -27.84 15.59
C GLU A 598 21.24 -29.19 16.04
N ASN A 599 20.39 -30.22 16.19
CA ASN A 599 20.75 -31.48 16.85
C ASN A 599 20.63 -32.68 15.91
N ILE A 600 21.34 -33.77 16.19
CA ILE A 600 21.31 -34.98 15.35
C ILE A 600 20.12 -35.84 15.76
N PHE A 601 19.32 -36.22 14.76
CA PHE A 601 18.15 -37.06 14.92
C PHE A 601 18.38 -38.41 14.28
N LEU A 602 17.94 -39.45 14.97
CA LEU A 602 17.99 -40.82 14.49
C LEU A 602 16.56 -41.38 14.48
N GLN A 603 16.08 -41.68 13.27
CA GLN A 603 14.78 -42.31 13.08
C GLN A 603 14.85 -43.78 13.49
N VAL A 604 13.96 -44.20 14.38
CA VAL A 604 13.88 -45.54 14.94
C VAL A 604 12.62 -46.27 14.45
N GLU A 605 12.68 -46.77 13.21
CA GLU A 605 11.61 -47.56 12.59
C GLU A 605 12.13 -48.82 11.88
N ASN A 606 11.40 -49.93 12.00
CA ASN A 606 11.74 -51.23 11.37
C ASN A 606 13.16 -51.75 11.69
N ILE A 607 13.63 -51.46 12.89
CA ILE A 607 14.97 -51.79 13.40
C ILE A 607 14.96 -53.11 14.17
N VAL A 608 13.81 -53.50 14.70
CA VAL A 608 13.66 -54.76 15.43
C VAL A 608 13.06 -55.83 14.53
N VAL A 609 13.68 -57.01 14.52
CA VAL A 609 13.17 -58.16 13.78
C VAL A 609 11.86 -58.62 14.43
N ARG A 610 10.71 -58.36 13.78
CA ARG A 610 9.36 -58.68 14.30
C ARG A 610 9.21 -60.12 14.79
N ASN A 611 9.83 -61.08 14.10
CA ASN A 611 9.79 -62.50 14.46
C ASN A 611 10.64 -62.86 15.69
N ALA A 612 11.58 -61.99 16.08
CA ALA A 612 12.48 -62.21 17.21
C ALA A 612 11.99 -61.56 18.52
N ILE A 613 10.99 -60.68 18.47
CA ILE A 613 10.42 -59.97 19.64
C ILE A 613 9.90 -60.96 20.70
N THR A 614 9.24 -62.05 20.27
CA THR A 614 8.77 -63.11 21.20
C THR A 614 9.90 -63.80 21.95
N ARG A 615 11.14 -63.69 21.46
CA ARG A 615 12.36 -64.23 22.08
C ARG A 615 13.20 -63.15 22.77
N ALA A 616 12.72 -61.91 22.85
CA ALA A 616 13.43 -60.81 23.50
C ALA A 616 13.87 -61.12 24.94
N PRO A 617 13.07 -61.77 25.81
CA PRO A 617 13.51 -62.11 27.16
C PRO A 617 14.75 -63.04 27.19
N LEU A 618 14.91 -63.89 26.18
CA LEU A 618 16.07 -64.77 26.05
C LEU A 618 17.31 -63.94 25.66
N TYR A 619 17.19 -63.11 24.63
CA TYR A 619 18.29 -62.31 24.08
C TYR A 619 18.67 -61.09 24.93
N LEU A 620 17.78 -60.61 25.81
CA LEU A 620 18.02 -59.54 26.78
C LEU A 620 18.32 -60.07 28.20
N SER A 621 18.56 -61.37 28.34
CA SER A 621 18.97 -61.97 29.61
C SER A 621 20.40 -61.59 29.98
N ALA A 622 20.74 -61.65 31.27
CA ALA A 622 22.06 -61.29 31.80
C ALA A 622 23.25 -62.00 31.11
N LYS A 623 23.02 -63.15 30.45
CA LYS A 623 24.06 -63.87 29.69
C LYS A 623 24.50 -63.13 28.41
N HIS A 624 23.63 -62.30 27.86
CA HIS A 624 23.87 -61.52 26.64
C HIS A 624 24.12 -60.04 26.93
N HIS A 625 24.21 -59.69 28.21
CA HIS A 625 24.60 -58.34 28.62
C HIS A 625 26.09 -58.13 28.39
N SER A 626 26.43 -56.91 27.97
CA SER A 626 27.81 -56.43 27.88
C SER A 626 27.91 -55.04 28.48
N GLU A 627 29.06 -54.74 29.06
CA GLU A 627 29.40 -53.41 29.56
C GLU A 627 30.46 -52.82 28.64
N LEU A 628 30.12 -51.78 27.89
CA LEU A 628 31.08 -51.11 27.01
C LEU A 628 32.14 -50.40 27.84
N GLU A 629 33.40 -50.67 27.56
CA GLU A 629 34.53 -49.92 28.08
C GLU A 629 35.04 -48.96 26.99
N PRO A 630 34.73 -47.65 27.09
CA PRO A 630 35.05 -46.69 26.03
C PRO A 630 36.56 -46.41 25.90
N GLY A 631 37.39 -46.88 26.84
CA GLY A 631 38.83 -46.66 26.85
C GLY A 631 39.23 -45.20 27.12
N VAL A 632 40.55 -44.94 27.17
CA VAL A 632 41.09 -43.58 27.29
C VAL A 632 40.87 -42.82 25.97
N ARG A 633 40.54 -41.53 26.04
CA ARG A 633 40.44 -40.67 24.85
C ARG A 633 41.80 -40.64 24.17
N LEU A 634 41.90 -41.24 22.98
CA LEU A 634 43.17 -41.29 22.26
C LEU A 634 43.58 -39.88 21.80
N PRO A 635 44.88 -39.55 21.80
CA PRO A 635 45.36 -38.31 21.22
C PRO A 635 44.92 -38.23 19.76
N GLU A 636 44.32 -37.11 19.40
CA GLU A 636 43.81 -36.84 18.07
C GLU A 636 44.96 -36.86 17.05
N SER A 637 45.14 -37.98 16.33
CA SER A 637 46.13 -38.05 15.26
C SER A 637 45.72 -37.11 14.13
N LEU A 638 46.52 -36.07 13.89
CA LEU A 638 46.28 -35.10 12.83
C LEU A 638 46.14 -35.78 11.45
N ALA A 639 46.90 -36.84 11.21
CA ALA A 639 46.87 -37.58 9.95
C ALA A 639 45.53 -38.31 9.72
N GLU A 640 44.94 -38.91 10.75
CA GLU A 640 43.63 -39.57 10.64
C GLU A 640 42.49 -38.55 10.49
N LYS A 641 42.61 -37.40 11.17
CA LYS A 641 41.68 -36.28 10.99
C LYS A 641 41.70 -35.74 9.56
N LEU A 642 42.90 -35.56 8.99
CA LEU A 642 43.07 -35.09 7.62
C LEU A 642 42.51 -36.09 6.60
N ALA A 643 42.81 -37.39 6.75
CA ALA A 643 42.27 -38.42 5.85
C ALA A 643 40.73 -38.44 5.86
N ILE A 644 40.11 -38.35 7.03
CA ILE A 644 38.65 -38.28 7.16
C ILE A 644 38.10 -36.96 6.60
N ALA A 645 38.79 -35.83 6.84
CA ALA A 645 38.37 -34.51 6.36
C ALA A 645 38.50 -34.36 4.83
N ASP A 646 39.52 -34.96 4.20
CA ASP A 646 39.74 -34.94 2.75
C ASP A 646 38.62 -35.68 1.98
N GLU A 647 37.99 -36.68 2.60
CA GLU A 647 36.81 -37.37 2.06
C GLU A 647 35.50 -36.58 2.26
N MET A 648 35.50 -35.55 3.11
CA MET A 648 34.33 -34.69 3.31
C MET A 648 34.27 -33.60 2.23
N SER A 649 33.14 -33.49 1.53
CA SER A 649 32.93 -32.38 0.61
C SER A 649 32.83 -31.06 1.39
N GLY A 650 33.84 -30.18 1.25
CA GLY A 650 33.93 -28.90 1.96
C GLY A 650 32.76 -27.94 1.75
N ASP A 651 31.95 -28.14 0.71
CA ASP A 651 30.79 -27.30 0.40
C ASP A 651 29.54 -27.60 1.26
N ARG A 652 29.53 -28.71 2.03
CA ARG A 652 28.32 -29.20 2.74
C ARG A 652 28.37 -29.11 4.28
N LEU A 653 29.47 -28.65 4.87
CA LEU A 653 29.68 -28.63 6.32
C LEU A 653 30.35 -27.33 6.78
N ASN A 654 29.84 -26.68 7.83
CA ASN A 654 30.55 -25.58 8.51
C ASN A 654 31.69 -26.12 9.40
N VAL A 655 32.55 -25.22 9.88
CA VAL A 655 33.71 -25.58 10.72
C VAL A 655 33.31 -26.38 11.96
N VAL A 656 32.22 -26.01 12.63
CA VAL A 656 31.74 -26.68 13.85
C VAL A 656 31.25 -28.10 13.54
N ASN A 657 30.43 -28.28 12.52
CA ASN A 657 29.89 -29.57 12.12
C ASN A 657 30.98 -30.46 11.51
N THR A 658 31.98 -29.88 10.84
CA THR A 658 33.17 -30.62 10.38
C THR A 658 33.91 -31.21 11.57
N LEU A 659 34.22 -30.42 12.61
CA LEU A 659 34.90 -30.92 13.82
C LEU A 659 34.08 -32.02 14.53
N ARG A 660 32.75 -31.84 14.63
CA ARG A 660 31.83 -32.83 15.22
C ARG A 660 31.79 -34.13 14.41
N ALA A 661 31.67 -34.02 13.09
CA ALA A 661 31.64 -35.13 12.16
C ALA A 661 32.96 -35.91 12.18
N THR A 662 34.11 -35.22 12.13
CA THR A 662 35.43 -35.86 12.23
C THR A 662 35.57 -36.60 13.54
N LYS A 663 35.12 -36.02 14.66
CA LYS A 663 35.19 -36.67 15.98
C LYS A 663 34.32 -37.94 16.04
N ALA A 664 33.09 -37.89 15.52
CA ALA A 664 32.23 -39.06 15.43
C ALA A 664 32.79 -40.15 14.49
N ALA A 665 33.33 -39.74 13.34
CA ALA A 665 33.97 -40.65 12.39
C ALA A 665 35.27 -41.27 12.93
N LEU A 666 36.00 -40.58 13.81
CA LEU A 666 37.17 -41.12 14.51
C LEU A 666 36.80 -42.21 15.51
N GLU A 667 35.68 -42.09 16.24
CA GLU A 667 35.19 -43.16 17.12
C GLU A 667 34.83 -44.43 16.33
N VAL A 668 34.39 -44.27 15.08
CA VAL A 668 34.24 -45.38 14.13
C VAL A 668 35.59 -45.87 13.60
N ALA A 669 36.57 -44.98 13.45
CA ALA A 669 37.85 -45.28 12.81
C ALA A 669 38.72 -46.30 13.56
N LEU A 670 38.51 -46.40 14.87
CA LEU A 670 39.22 -47.27 15.81
C LEU A 670 38.88 -48.78 15.64
N SER A 671 38.28 -49.17 14.51
CA SER A 671 37.91 -50.55 14.18
C SER A 671 38.67 -51.06 12.96
N VAL A 672 38.95 -52.35 12.95
CA VAL A 672 39.74 -53.06 11.92
C VAL A 672 38.82 -53.61 10.81
N ASP A 673 37.77 -52.88 10.43
CA ASP A 673 36.67 -53.41 9.62
C ASP A 673 36.74 -53.03 8.14
N GLU A 674 36.24 -53.91 7.26
CA GLU A 674 36.16 -53.70 5.80
C GLU A 674 35.11 -52.62 5.43
N ASP A 675 34.10 -52.39 6.30
CA ASP A 675 33.02 -51.40 6.08
C ASP A 675 33.28 -50.03 6.76
N LYS A 676 34.51 -49.78 7.22
CA LYS A 676 34.88 -48.58 7.99
C LYS A 676 34.53 -47.28 7.26
N GLU A 677 34.92 -47.17 6.00
CA GLU A 677 34.69 -45.98 5.16
C GLU A 677 33.19 -45.71 4.96
N ALA A 678 32.38 -46.75 4.76
CA ALA A 678 30.94 -46.62 4.60
C ALA A 678 30.25 -46.09 5.88
N HIS A 679 30.68 -46.54 7.06
CA HIS A 679 30.15 -46.06 8.34
C HIS A 679 30.59 -44.62 8.65
N GLN A 680 31.85 -44.28 8.34
CA GLN A 680 32.36 -42.92 8.46
C GLN A 680 31.59 -41.96 7.56
N LYS A 681 31.42 -42.31 6.28
CA LYS A 681 30.65 -41.52 5.32
C LYS A 681 29.22 -41.26 5.78
N ARG A 682 28.53 -42.30 6.29
CA ARG A 682 27.16 -42.14 6.83
C ARG A 682 27.09 -41.19 8.02
N LEU A 683 28.07 -41.22 8.94
CA LEU A 683 28.12 -40.26 10.04
C LEU A 683 28.32 -38.84 9.53
N VAL A 684 29.24 -38.64 8.58
CA VAL A 684 29.47 -37.34 7.93
C VAL A 684 28.21 -36.83 7.25
N ASP A 685 27.49 -37.69 6.52
CA ASP A 685 26.23 -37.36 5.86
C ASP A 685 25.14 -36.92 6.86
N LEU A 686 25.09 -37.50 8.06
CA LEU A 686 24.16 -37.05 9.12
C LEU A 686 24.42 -35.60 9.52
N PHE A 687 25.68 -35.19 9.68
CA PHE A 687 26.02 -33.81 9.99
C PHE A 687 25.81 -32.86 8.79
N ALA A 688 25.98 -33.34 7.57
CA ALA A 688 25.76 -32.55 6.35
C ALA A 688 24.26 -32.29 6.12
N ASN A 689 23.40 -33.23 6.49
CA ASN A 689 21.94 -33.07 6.40
C ASN A 689 21.39 -32.03 7.38
N LEU A 690 22.08 -31.75 8.51
CA LEU A 690 21.72 -30.66 9.42
C LEU A 690 21.82 -29.26 8.78
N GLN A 691 22.63 -29.11 7.71
CA GLN A 691 22.76 -27.81 7.03
C GLN A 691 21.77 -27.63 5.86
N ASN A 692 21.27 -28.72 5.27
CA ASN A 692 20.38 -28.64 4.11
C ASN A 692 18.94 -28.25 4.47
N SER A 693 18.59 -28.21 5.77
CA SER A 693 17.30 -27.70 6.27
C SER A 693 17.15 -26.18 6.17
N GLU A 694 18.23 -25.42 5.95
CA GLU A 694 18.20 -23.95 5.85
C GLU A 694 18.04 -23.40 4.42
N ILE A 695 18.02 -24.23 3.37
CA ILE A 695 17.82 -23.75 1.99
C ILE A 695 16.33 -23.82 1.62
N CYS A 696 15.48 -23.08 2.34
CA CYS A 696 14.11 -22.76 1.90
C CYS A 696 13.48 -21.59 2.69
N ALA A 697 14.03 -20.38 2.53
CA ALA A 697 13.27 -19.13 2.34
C ALA A 697 14.24 -17.92 2.16
N PRO A 698 13.96 -16.98 1.23
CA PRO A 698 14.55 -15.65 1.28
C PRO A 698 14.02 -14.78 2.43
#